data_AF-A0A8X8D988-F1
#
_entry.id   AF-A0A8X8D988-F1
#
_cell.length_a   1.000
_cell.length_b   1.000
_cell.length_c   1.000
_cell.angle_alpha   90.00
_cell.angle_beta   90.00
_cell.angle_gamma   90.00
#
_symmetry.space_group_name_H-M   'P 1'
#
loop_
_entity.id
_entity.type
_entity.pdbx_description
1 polymer ?
#
loop_
_entity_poly.entity_id
_entity_poly.type
_entity_poly.pdbx_seq_one_letter_code
_entity_poly.pdbx_strand_id
1 'polypeptide(L)'
;MMEIFKAAKERLGFNFRRTTILVLSFIALPVLVRIFVSYQDSTFDLIGGLAKAKVSPANAQDVAALGFASINDSSQPTSLPDQKVLNEQLPPRFGNGSISKNESSQPTSIPDDSLVNGLLAPGSGDGSSSKNDSSQPTSEPDDRPLSSQPTSEPDDRPLSSQPTSEPDEKLPGQPLAPGFVEELGLKSDSLQPTKMANDKLLDGLLSPGFDEKSCLSRYRSFLYRKASQHKPSPYLLSKLREYEDLHKRCGPYTRSYNETLKRLKSSHTGSTGGCNYIVWLGSNGMGNRIISMASAFLYALLANRVLLVDHGRDMAHLFCEPFPNTSWILPMDFPIKKQFHTLKQRHDRFRDISESSPPSFVYVNIPHGTYDFDELFLCDQSRALLEKVPWFILSSDQYFAPSFFLSPSFKQEVSKLFPEKETIFHQLGRYLLHPSNQVWRVITKFYQTNLAKAEQRIGLQIRVFNRKTSPVQVVMDQILSCMLKKKLLPEVDTQNDVRSSPPNNSSKTILITSLYSDYYENMSAMYQSKPTVTGEVIRVCQPSHEEYQHKADNLHNMKAWAEIYLLSLSDVLVTSAGSTFGYAAQGLGGLKPWMLIRPKNKMVPYPPCRLDKSMDPCFHYAPSYECKAKHKTDYFTVVPYVTHCADRQAGVKLFNDHKRL
;
A
#
# COMPACT_ATOMS: atom_id res chain seq x y z
N MET A 1 -0.92 16.54 -70.12
CA MET A 1 -2.38 16.65 -70.38
C MET A 1 -2.95 17.79 -69.54
N MET A 2 -3.01 18.99 -70.11
CA MET A 2 -3.60 20.18 -69.47
C MET A 2 -4.67 20.74 -70.42
N GLU A 3 -5.80 20.04 -70.55
CA GLU A 3 -7.00 20.53 -71.28
C GLU A 3 -8.29 19.81 -70.82
N ILE A 4 -8.25 18.50 -70.50
CA ILE A 4 -9.48 17.70 -70.28
C ILE A 4 -10.23 18.02 -68.96
N PHE A 5 -9.60 18.64 -67.96
CA PHE A 5 -10.28 19.05 -66.71
C PHE A 5 -10.66 20.54 -66.63
N LYS A 6 -10.55 21.29 -67.73
CA LYS A 6 -11.03 22.68 -67.81
C LYS A 6 -12.46 22.82 -68.35
N ALA A 7 -13.05 21.75 -68.89
CA ALA A 7 -14.38 21.77 -69.54
C ALA A 7 -15.53 21.07 -68.78
N ALA A 8 -15.26 20.37 -67.68
CA ALA A 8 -16.27 19.58 -66.94
C ALA A 8 -16.62 20.12 -65.54
N LYS A 9 -16.27 21.39 -65.24
CA LYS A 9 -16.52 22.02 -63.93
C LYS A 9 -17.79 22.91 -63.90
N GLU A 10 -18.46 23.14 -65.03
CA GLU A 10 -19.55 24.12 -65.16
C GLU A 10 -20.94 23.56 -65.54
N ARG A 11 -21.24 22.28 -65.24
CA ARG A 11 -22.63 21.80 -65.27
C ARG A 11 -23.05 21.11 -63.96
N LEU A 12 -23.36 21.99 -63.00
CA LEU A 12 -24.25 21.88 -61.84
C LEU A 12 -24.63 20.47 -61.31
N GLY A 13 -24.30 20.21 -60.04
CA GLY A 13 -24.74 19.05 -59.27
C GLY A 13 -24.51 19.19 -57.76
N PHE A 14 -25.25 20.11 -57.13
CA PHE A 14 -25.09 20.51 -55.72
C PHE A 14 -25.34 19.37 -54.71
N ASN A 15 -24.76 19.46 -53.50
CA ASN A 15 -25.27 18.73 -52.34
C ASN A 15 -25.25 19.62 -51.07
N PHE A 16 -26.38 20.26 -50.79
CA PHE A 16 -26.52 21.50 -49.99
C PHE A 16 -26.39 21.31 -48.46
N ARG A 17 -26.20 20.08 -47.95
CA ARG A 17 -26.41 19.76 -46.52
C ARG A 17 -25.16 19.80 -45.62
N ARG A 18 -23.94 19.86 -46.18
CA ARG A 18 -22.68 19.85 -45.40
C ARG A 18 -22.05 21.22 -45.15
N THR A 19 -22.31 22.21 -46.01
CA THR A 19 -21.73 23.56 -45.87
C THR A 19 -22.41 24.38 -44.76
N THR A 20 -23.72 24.26 -44.60
CA THR A 20 -24.50 25.06 -43.62
C THR A 20 -24.11 24.78 -42.16
N ILE A 21 -23.72 23.55 -41.84
CA ILE A 21 -23.32 23.14 -40.48
C ILE A 21 -21.93 23.71 -40.11
N LEU A 22 -21.01 23.78 -41.07
CA LEU A 22 -19.71 24.43 -40.89
C LEU A 22 -19.85 25.94 -40.68
N VAL A 23 -20.71 26.61 -41.46
CA VAL A 23 -20.96 28.06 -41.32
C VAL A 23 -21.61 28.40 -39.96
N LEU A 24 -22.58 27.60 -39.50
CA LEU A 24 -23.17 27.78 -38.16
C LEU A 24 -22.15 27.61 -37.02
N SER A 25 -21.18 26.71 -37.18
CA SER A 25 -20.17 26.43 -36.15
C SER A 25 -19.18 27.59 -35.94
N PHE A 26 -18.81 28.30 -37.01
CA PHE A 26 -17.90 29.45 -36.91
C PHE A 26 -18.56 30.73 -36.38
N ILE A 27 -19.89 30.86 -36.46
CA ILE A 27 -20.63 32.04 -35.97
C ILE A 27 -21.08 31.86 -34.52
N ALA A 28 -21.47 30.66 -34.10
CA ALA A 28 -21.97 30.42 -32.73
C ALA A 28 -20.88 30.46 -31.65
N LEU A 29 -19.67 29.97 -31.96
CA LEU A 29 -18.61 29.81 -30.95
C LEU A 29 -18.07 31.15 -30.39
N PRO A 30 -17.81 32.20 -31.19
CA PRO A 30 -17.35 33.50 -30.67
C PRO A 30 -18.40 34.23 -29.83
N VAL A 31 -19.69 34.06 -30.16
CA VAL A 31 -20.80 34.71 -29.45
C VAL A 31 -20.98 34.12 -28.05
N LEU A 32 -20.90 32.79 -27.89
CA LEU A 32 -20.93 32.14 -26.58
C LEU A 32 -19.75 32.54 -25.68
N VAL A 33 -18.55 32.71 -26.27
CA VAL A 33 -17.37 33.20 -25.52
C VAL A 33 -17.58 34.64 -25.03
N ARG A 34 -18.14 35.55 -25.85
CA ARG A 34 -18.47 36.92 -25.41
C ARG A 34 -19.54 36.95 -24.31
N ILE A 35 -20.56 36.09 -24.39
CA ILE A 35 -21.62 36.02 -23.36
C ILE A 35 -21.04 35.51 -22.03
N PHE A 36 -20.13 34.53 -22.05
CA PHE A 36 -19.53 34.00 -20.82
C PHE A 36 -18.60 35.01 -20.13
N VAL A 37 -17.79 35.75 -20.90
CA VAL A 37 -16.92 36.82 -20.36
C VAL A 37 -17.75 37.98 -19.82
N SER A 38 -18.81 38.40 -20.55
CA SER A 38 -19.69 39.49 -20.10
C SER A 38 -20.51 39.18 -18.84
N TYR A 39 -20.51 37.94 -18.35
CA TYR A 39 -21.18 37.53 -17.12
C TYR A 39 -20.25 37.47 -15.90
N GLN A 40 -18.93 37.65 -16.07
CA GLN A 40 -17.98 37.73 -14.95
C GLN A 40 -17.67 39.17 -14.50
N ASP A 41 -17.90 40.17 -15.34
CA ASP A 41 -17.61 41.60 -15.05
C ASP A 41 -18.85 42.43 -14.63
N SER A 42 -19.96 41.79 -14.22
CA SER A 42 -21.16 42.51 -13.75
C SER A 42 -21.67 41.95 -12.42
N THR A 43 -21.99 42.88 -11.49
CA THR A 43 -22.51 42.67 -10.11
C THR A 43 -21.49 42.49 -8.98
N PHE A 44 -20.28 43.03 -9.13
CA PHE A 44 -19.58 43.68 -8.00
C PHE A 44 -19.78 45.20 -8.13
N ASP A 45 -21.01 45.68 -7.90
CA ASP A 45 -21.37 47.05 -7.46
C ASP A 45 -22.89 47.26 -7.57
N LEU A 46 -23.61 46.99 -6.47
CA LEU A 46 -24.87 47.67 -6.18
C LEU A 46 -25.19 47.63 -4.67
N ILE A 47 -24.77 48.69 -3.96
CA ILE A 47 -25.39 49.22 -2.72
C ILE A 47 -25.28 48.30 -1.46
N GLY A 48 -24.58 48.68 -0.39
CA GLY A 48 -23.88 49.95 -0.17
C GLY A 48 -24.77 51.11 0.32
N GLY A 49 -25.77 50.86 1.18
CA GLY A 49 -26.54 51.94 1.83
C GLY A 49 -27.77 51.47 2.62
N LEU A 50 -27.96 52.05 3.82
CA LEU A 50 -29.02 51.80 4.81
C LEU A 50 -28.93 50.44 5.57
N ALA A 51 -29.02 50.38 6.91
CA ALA A 51 -29.06 51.43 7.92
C ALA A 51 -28.52 50.97 9.29
N LYS A 52 -28.15 51.96 10.13
CA LYS A 52 -27.59 51.81 11.49
C LYS A 52 -28.57 51.16 12.48
N ALA A 53 -28.04 50.35 13.40
CA ALA A 53 -28.58 50.19 14.76
C ALA A 53 -27.43 50.21 15.79
N LYS A 54 -27.63 50.90 16.92
CA LYS A 54 -26.65 51.07 18.01
C LYS A 54 -26.48 49.78 18.82
N VAL A 55 -25.27 49.49 19.31
CA VAL A 55 -24.95 49.27 20.75
C VAL A 55 -23.50 49.71 21.04
N SER A 56 -23.27 50.27 22.23
CA SER A 56 -22.00 50.49 22.94
C SER A 56 -22.35 50.51 24.45
N PRO A 57 -21.46 50.34 25.45
CA PRO A 57 -19.99 50.19 25.42
C PRO A 57 -19.44 49.04 26.31
N ALA A 58 -18.10 49.02 26.53
CA ALA A 58 -17.40 48.80 27.84
C ALA A 58 -16.24 47.76 27.88
N ASN A 59 -15.01 48.30 27.82
CA ASN A 59 -13.82 48.08 28.68
C ASN A 59 -13.26 46.70 29.12
N ALA A 60 -11.91 46.74 29.22
CA ALA A 60 -11.01 46.03 30.15
C ALA A 60 -10.67 44.54 29.88
N GLN A 61 -9.43 44.06 30.06
CA GLN A 61 -8.09 44.69 30.08
C GLN A 61 -7.01 43.58 30.08
N ASP A 62 -5.75 43.93 29.77
CA ASP A 62 -4.51 43.24 30.22
C ASP A 62 -4.19 41.81 29.69
N VAL A 63 -2.94 41.36 29.46
CA VAL A 63 -1.62 42.03 29.62
C VAL A 63 -0.51 41.42 28.72
N ALA A 64 0.50 42.24 28.43
CA ALA A 64 1.89 41.96 27.99
C ALA A 64 2.18 41.01 26.80
N ALA A 65 2.66 41.63 25.71
CA ALA A 65 3.77 41.08 24.93
C ALA A 65 5.11 41.61 25.49
N LEU A 66 6.15 40.78 25.51
CA LEU A 66 7.55 41.21 25.67
C LEU A 66 8.42 40.42 24.68
N GLY A 67 9.06 41.13 23.76
CA GLY A 67 10.18 40.61 22.99
C GLY A 67 11.49 41.11 23.61
N PHE A 68 12.59 40.37 23.39
CA PHE A 68 13.95 40.87 23.64
C PHE A 68 14.89 40.52 22.49
N ALA A 69 15.94 41.32 22.38
CA ALA A 69 16.63 41.59 21.12
C ALA A 69 17.90 40.77 20.89
N SER A 70 18.39 40.85 19.65
CA SER A 70 19.70 40.39 19.19
C SER A 70 20.84 41.15 19.88
N ILE A 71 21.92 40.42 20.22
CA ILE A 71 23.26 40.96 20.43
C ILE A 71 24.24 40.09 19.62
N ASN A 72 25.01 40.73 18.75
CA ASN A 72 26.22 40.13 18.17
C ASN A 72 27.37 40.25 19.17
N ASP A 73 28.24 39.25 19.23
CA ASP A 73 29.68 39.54 19.35
C ASP A 73 30.55 38.47 18.69
N SER A 74 31.78 38.83 18.34
CA SER A 74 32.65 38.10 17.40
C SER A 74 33.91 37.54 18.07
N SER A 75 34.19 36.25 17.89
CA SER A 75 35.57 35.73 17.79
C SER A 75 35.65 34.33 17.16
N GLN A 76 36.79 34.07 16.51
CA GLN A 76 37.20 32.83 15.82
C GLN A 76 38.73 32.68 16.03
N PRO A 77 39.41 31.59 15.61
CA PRO A 77 38.96 30.21 15.36
C PRO A 77 39.92 29.11 15.92
N THR A 78 39.50 27.84 16.04
CA THR A 78 40.43 26.69 15.85
C THR A 78 39.73 25.36 15.48
N SER A 79 40.23 24.71 14.43
CA SER A 79 40.23 23.25 14.08
C SER A 79 38.95 22.36 14.14
N LEU A 80 38.63 21.82 12.95
CA LEU A 80 37.74 20.71 12.55
C LEU A 80 38.08 19.30 13.13
N PRO A 81 37.28 18.21 12.89
CA PRO A 81 36.06 18.11 12.07
C PRO A 81 34.80 17.48 12.72
N ASP A 82 33.67 17.68 12.04
CA ASP A 82 32.29 17.35 12.41
C ASP A 82 31.94 15.86 12.64
N GLN A 83 31.11 15.61 13.66
CA GLN A 83 30.18 14.48 13.72
C GLN A 83 28.75 15.01 13.57
N LYS A 84 28.15 14.84 12.38
CA LYS A 84 26.89 15.50 12.03
C LYS A 84 25.68 14.85 12.72
N VAL A 85 25.21 15.48 13.79
CA VAL A 85 24.01 15.09 14.56
C VAL A 85 22.78 15.06 13.66
N LEU A 86 21.96 14.02 13.84
CA LEU A 86 20.69 13.85 13.15
C LEU A 86 19.66 14.86 13.72
N ASN A 87 19.21 15.82 12.90
CA ASN A 87 18.14 16.73 13.31
C ASN A 87 16.85 15.94 13.58
N GLU A 88 16.39 15.90 14.84
CA GLU A 88 15.07 15.37 15.19
C GLU A 88 13.97 16.28 14.62
N GLN A 89 13.50 15.96 13.41
CA GLN A 89 12.25 16.54 12.93
C GLN A 89 11.09 16.02 13.79
N LEU A 90 10.39 16.95 14.45
CA LEU A 90 9.13 16.72 15.12
C LEU A 90 8.19 15.90 14.21
N PRO A 91 7.59 14.81 14.69
CA PRO A 91 6.72 13.97 13.85
C PRO A 91 5.55 14.82 13.33
N PRO A 92 5.26 14.79 12.02
CA PRO A 92 4.20 15.59 11.43
C PRO A 92 2.86 15.22 12.08
N ARG A 93 2.11 16.23 12.48
CA ARG A 93 0.83 16.05 13.16
C ARG A 93 -0.27 15.74 12.13
N PHE A 94 -1.26 14.96 12.56
CA PHE A 94 -2.58 14.99 11.95
C PHE A 94 -3.12 16.44 12.02
N GLY A 95 -3.55 16.98 10.88
CA GLY A 95 -3.92 18.39 10.72
C GLY A 95 -4.21 18.74 9.25
N ASN A 96 -4.89 19.87 9.04
CA ASN A 96 -5.47 20.31 7.77
C ASN A 96 -4.48 20.26 6.58
N GLY A 97 -5.02 19.97 5.39
CA GLY A 97 -4.26 19.95 4.13
C GLY A 97 -3.48 21.25 3.90
N SER A 98 -2.16 21.11 3.72
CA SER A 98 -1.26 22.24 3.48
C SER A 98 -1.26 22.63 2.01
N ILE A 99 -1.92 23.74 1.67
CA ILE A 99 -1.80 24.37 0.35
C ILE A 99 -0.42 25.03 0.25
N SER A 100 0.55 24.34 -0.35
CA SER A 100 1.81 24.95 -0.78
C SER A 100 1.60 25.64 -2.13
N LYS A 101 1.32 26.95 -2.11
CA LYS A 101 1.54 27.79 -3.30
C LYS A 101 3.06 27.96 -3.48
N ASN A 102 3.63 27.33 -4.49
CA ASN A 102 4.89 27.78 -5.07
C ASN A 102 4.58 28.50 -6.38
N GLU A 103 4.76 29.81 -6.36
CA GLU A 103 4.84 30.63 -7.57
C GLU A 103 6.26 30.52 -8.18
N SER A 104 6.35 30.87 -9.46
CA SER A 104 7.58 31.25 -10.17
C SER A 104 8.74 30.25 -10.23
N SER A 105 8.87 29.62 -11.41
CA SER A 105 10.19 29.44 -12.03
C SER A 105 10.06 29.64 -13.54
N GLN A 106 10.32 30.87 -14.01
CA GLN A 106 10.53 31.13 -15.44
C GLN A 106 11.85 30.51 -15.93
N PRO A 107 11.98 30.19 -17.22
CA PRO A 107 13.18 29.60 -17.80
C PRO A 107 14.25 30.66 -18.09
N THR A 108 15.47 30.48 -17.59
CA THR A 108 16.64 31.26 -18.01
C THR A 108 17.31 30.63 -19.23
N SER A 109 17.07 31.25 -20.38
CA SER A 109 17.89 31.11 -21.60
C SER A 109 19.16 31.96 -21.51
N ILE A 110 20.30 31.45 -21.99
CA ILE A 110 21.47 32.24 -22.41
C ILE A 110 21.93 31.68 -23.78
N PRO A 111 22.32 32.50 -24.77
CA PRO A 111 22.39 32.09 -26.19
C PRO A 111 23.81 31.81 -26.72
N ASP A 112 23.87 31.54 -28.02
CA ASP A 112 24.99 31.17 -28.92
C ASP A 112 26.23 32.10 -28.83
N ASP A 113 27.43 31.78 -29.35
CA ASP A 113 27.80 31.42 -30.75
C ASP A 113 29.29 30.93 -30.74
N SER A 114 29.92 30.22 -31.69
CA SER A 114 29.73 30.11 -33.16
C SER A 114 30.68 29.06 -33.82
N LEU A 115 30.41 28.72 -35.10
CA LEU A 115 31.35 28.21 -36.16
C LEU A 115 31.99 26.79 -36.03
N VAL A 116 32.13 25.95 -37.08
CA VAL A 116 31.50 25.89 -38.43
C VAL A 116 31.75 24.52 -39.12
N ASN A 117 30.84 24.10 -40.03
CA ASN A 117 30.95 23.00 -41.04
C ASN A 117 31.17 21.53 -40.57
N GLY A 118 30.58 20.49 -41.19
CA GLY A 118 29.55 20.47 -42.24
C GLY A 118 29.27 19.06 -42.81
N LEU A 119 28.01 18.85 -43.26
CA LEU A 119 27.52 17.95 -44.34
C LEU A 119 27.74 16.41 -44.31
N LEU A 120 26.57 15.74 -44.42
CA LEU A 120 26.27 14.49 -45.17
C LEU A 120 26.65 13.09 -44.62
N ALA A 121 25.62 12.25 -44.55
CA ALA A 121 25.67 10.78 -44.66
C ALA A 121 25.29 10.37 -46.10
N PRO A 122 25.05 9.09 -46.45
CA PRO A 122 25.53 7.80 -45.91
C PRO A 122 26.29 6.97 -46.99
N GLY A 123 26.71 5.73 -46.73
CA GLY A 123 27.10 4.82 -47.83
C GLY A 123 27.78 3.50 -47.45
N SER A 124 27.33 2.41 -48.05
CA SER A 124 27.87 1.06 -47.93
C SER A 124 29.16 0.84 -48.75
N GLY A 125 29.93 -0.19 -48.43
CA GLY A 125 31.01 -0.70 -49.27
C GLY A 125 31.48 -2.09 -48.86
N ASP A 126 31.21 -3.09 -49.70
CA ASP A 126 31.76 -4.44 -49.54
C ASP A 126 33.26 -4.49 -49.86
N GLY A 127 34.00 -5.37 -49.19
CA GLY A 127 35.42 -5.61 -49.42
C GLY A 127 35.83 -7.01 -48.95
N SER A 128 36.04 -7.92 -49.90
CA SER A 128 36.33 -9.34 -49.64
C SER A 128 37.83 -9.67 -49.75
N SER A 129 38.19 -10.89 -49.31
CA SER A 129 39.51 -11.56 -49.44
C SER A 129 40.62 -11.07 -48.48
N SER A 130 41.57 -11.91 -48.02
CA SER A 130 41.67 -13.39 -47.96
C SER A 130 42.90 -13.81 -47.11
N LYS A 131 42.97 -15.09 -46.69
CA LYS A 131 44.19 -15.84 -46.26
C LYS A 131 44.89 -15.36 -44.96
N ASN A 132 45.68 -16.17 -44.24
CA ASN A 132 45.64 -17.62 -43.95
C ASN A 132 46.56 -17.89 -42.72
N ASP A 133 46.65 -19.15 -42.30
CA ASP A 133 47.64 -19.72 -41.34
C ASP A 133 47.39 -19.40 -39.85
N SER A 134 47.11 -20.34 -38.94
CA SER A 134 47.63 -21.70 -38.67
C SER A 134 48.97 -21.73 -37.92
N SER A 135 48.93 -21.99 -36.60
CA SER A 135 49.88 -22.88 -35.91
C SER A 135 49.47 -23.16 -34.44
N GLN A 136 49.02 -24.39 -34.21
CA GLN A 136 49.29 -25.17 -32.99
C GLN A 136 50.48 -26.09 -33.32
N PRO A 137 51.23 -26.72 -32.38
CA PRO A 137 50.69 -27.92 -31.72
C PRO A 137 51.25 -28.34 -30.31
N THR A 138 50.43 -29.12 -29.59
CA THR A 138 50.71 -30.29 -28.71
C THR A 138 52.00 -30.47 -27.87
N SER A 139 51.84 -30.86 -26.59
CA SER A 139 52.18 -32.24 -26.10
C SER A 139 51.79 -32.51 -24.62
N GLU A 140 51.25 -33.71 -24.35
CA GLU A 140 51.19 -34.44 -23.05
C GLU A 140 52.27 -35.57 -23.10
N PRO A 141 52.42 -36.59 -22.19
CA PRO A 141 51.58 -37.05 -21.05
C PRO A 141 52.32 -37.62 -19.79
N ASP A 142 51.54 -38.31 -18.93
CA ASP A 142 51.89 -39.28 -17.84
C ASP A 142 52.52 -38.72 -16.52
N ASP A 143 52.30 -39.26 -15.30
CA ASP A 143 51.83 -40.60 -14.87
C ASP A 143 51.11 -40.62 -13.48
N ARG A 144 50.61 -41.80 -13.02
CA ARG A 144 49.90 -42.10 -11.73
C ARG A 144 50.82 -42.83 -10.68
N PRO A 145 50.35 -43.45 -9.56
CA PRO A 145 49.56 -43.01 -8.39
C PRO A 145 50.16 -43.46 -7.00
N LEU A 146 49.55 -43.12 -5.84
CA LEU A 146 49.42 -43.92 -4.56
C LEU A 146 48.70 -43.06 -3.49
N SER A 147 47.56 -43.45 -2.88
CA SER A 147 47.32 -44.37 -1.74
C SER A 147 47.96 -43.99 -0.38
N SER A 148 47.13 -43.59 0.60
CA SER A 148 47.08 -44.24 1.94
C SER A 148 46.02 -43.60 2.87
N GLN A 149 45.22 -44.44 3.51
CA GLN A 149 44.50 -44.21 4.78
C GLN A 149 45.22 -45.06 5.86
N PRO A 150 45.17 -44.76 7.17
CA PRO A 150 44.07 -45.32 7.96
C PRO A 150 43.61 -44.50 9.20
N THR A 151 42.61 -45.07 9.87
CA THR A 151 41.84 -44.68 11.07
C THR A 151 42.58 -44.67 12.42
N SER A 152 42.13 -43.83 13.37
CA SER A 152 41.85 -44.25 14.77
C SER A 152 41.13 -43.17 15.63
N GLU A 153 39.98 -43.54 16.20
CA GLU A 153 39.38 -43.09 17.48
C GLU A 153 39.56 -44.26 18.50
N PRO A 154 39.22 -44.18 19.82
CA PRO A 154 38.35 -43.23 20.54
C PRO A 154 38.86 -42.78 21.95
N ASP A 155 37.92 -42.31 22.78
CA ASP A 155 37.95 -42.06 24.25
C ASP A 155 38.66 -40.77 24.73
N ASP A 156 38.17 -40.01 25.73
CA ASP A 156 37.11 -40.27 26.72
C ASP A 156 36.32 -38.98 27.13
N ARG A 157 35.23 -39.10 27.91
CA ARG A 157 34.28 -38.01 28.25
C ARG A 157 34.48 -37.43 29.70
N PRO A 158 33.58 -36.60 30.28
CA PRO A 158 33.90 -35.22 30.68
C PRO A 158 33.99 -34.99 32.20
N LEU A 159 34.43 -33.79 32.62
CA LEU A 159 34.23 -33.31 34.00
C LEU A 159 33.49 -31.96 34.06
N SER A 160 32.58 -31.87 35.03
CA SER A 160 31.72 -30.72 35.35
C SER A 160 32.22 -30.00 36.60
N SER A 161 32.04 -28.69 36.68
CA SER A 161 31.96 -27.97 37.97
C SER A 161 31.27 -26.61 37.84
N GLN A 162 30.11 -26.45 38.49
CA GLN A 162 29.64 -25.13 38.96
C GLN A 162 30.49 -24.69 40.18
N PRO A 163 30.34 -23.43 40.61
CA PRO A 163 30.10 -23.21 42.03
C PRO A 163 28.98 -22.20 42.34
N THR A 164 28.41 -22.37 43.53
CA THR A 164 27.41 -21.52 44.19
C THR A 164 27.85 -21.24 45.63
N SER A 165 27.76 -20.00 46.11
CA SER A 165 27.62 -19.66 47.54
C SER A 165 27.14 -18.22 47.72
N GLU A 166 26.54 -17.91 48.87
CA GLU A 166 25.56 -16.82 49.08
C GLU A 166 26.13 -15.69 50.02
N PRO A 167 25.38 -14.90 50.85
CA PRO A 167 25.45 -13.42 50.77
C PRO A 167 25.82 -12.65 52.07
N ASP A 168 25.90 -11.31 51.96
CA ASP A 168 25.85 -10.28 53.04
C ASP A 168 25.51 -8.90 52.39
N GLU A 169 24.94 -7.85 53.02
CA GLU A 169 24.19 -7.70 54.30
C GLU A 169 23.17 -6.51 54.16
N LYS A 170 22.99 -5.61 55.15
CA LYS A 170 22.15 -4.38 55.17
C LYS A 170 22.76 -3.34 56.14
N LEU A 171 22.72 -2.01 55.97
CA LEU A 171 21.61 -1.03 56.23
C LEU A 171 22.22 0.44 56.33
N PRO A 172 21.53 1.54 56.72
CA PRO A 172 20.61 2.48 56.00
C PRO A 172 21.06 3.96 55.77
N GLY A 173 20.27 4.72 54.98
CA GLY A 173 20.06 6.21 55.05
C GLY A 173 20.94 7.06 54.11
N GLN A 174 20.52 8.19 53.48
CA GLN A 174 19.33 9.08 53.58
C GLN A 174 18.97 9.68 52.17
N PRO A 175 17.96 10.56 51.98
CA PRO A 175 17.14 10.58 50.74
C PRO A 175 17.51 11.61 49.64
N LEU A 176 17.07 11.31 48.40
CA LEU A 176 16.91 12.26 47.28
C LEU A 176 15.54 12.08 46.58
N ALA A 177 15.04 13.14 45.95
CA ALA A 177 13.64 13.33 45.59
C ALA A 177 13.10 12.45 44.42
N PRO A 178 11.77 12.19 44.34
CA PRO A 178 11.20 11.18 43.46
C PRO A 178 10.97 11.64 42.02
N GLY A 179 11.30 10.75 41.06
CA GLY A 179 11.08 10.93 39.62
C GLY A 179 10.35 9.78 38.96
N PHE A 180 9.02 9.89 38.89
CA PHE A 180 8.17 9.41 37.78
C PHE A 180 8.29 7.95 37.29
N VAL A 181 7.63 7.02 37.99
CA VAL A 181 6.95 5.87 37.37
C VAL A 181 5.60 5.70 38.05
N GLU A 182 4.50 6.08 37.38
CA GLU A 182 3.15 5.69 37.81
C GLU A 182 2.65 4.56 36.90
N GLU A 183 2.41 3.42 37.54
CA GLU A 183 2.08 2.15 36.94
C GLU A 183 0.58 2.12 36.56
N LEU A 184 0.26 1.71 35.34
CA LEU A 184 -1.14 1.45 34.97
C LEU A 184 -1.64 0.25 35.77
N GLY A 185 -2.41 0.53 36.83
CA GLY A 185 -2.96 -0.47 37.75
C GLY A 185 -3.84 -1.50 37.06
N LEU A 186 -3.22 -2.58 36.57
CA LEU A 186 -3.87 -3.81 36.16
C LEU A 186 -3.93 -4.72 37.39
N LYS A 187 -5.14 -4.94 37.92
CA LYS A 187 -5.37 -6.02 38.87
C LYS A 187 -4.99 -7.34 38.21
N SER A 188 -4.04 -8.05 38.82
CA SER A 188 -3.52 -9.30 38.30
C SER A 188 -4.51 -10.44 38.57
N ASP A 189 -5.35 -10.73 37.59
CA ASP A 189 -5.87 -12.09 37.40
C ASP A 189 -4.84 -12.90 36.59
N SER A 190 -4.62 -14.14 37.02
CA SER A 190 -3.48 -15.03 36.69
C SER A 190 -3.36 -15.53 35.23
N LEU A 191 -3.46 -14.64 34.25
CA LEU A 191 -3.20 -14.94 32.84
C LEU A 191 -1.70 -15.19 32.60
N GLN A 192 -1.36 -16.45 32.37
CA GLN A 192 0.01 -16.98 32.34
C GLN A 192 0.97 -16.24 31.37
N PRO A 193 2.26 -16.10 31.72
CA PRO A 193 3.29 -15.48 30.85
C PRO A 193 3.35 -16.07 29.44
N THR A 194 3.11 -17.38 29.31
CA THR A 194 3.07 -18.12 28.03
C THR A 194 2.05 -17.55 27.05
N LYS A 195 0.89 -17.06 27.54
CA LYS A 195 -0.15 -16.48 26.70
C LYS A 195 0.28 -15.12 26.15
N MET A 196 0.84 -14.25 27.00
CA MET A 196 1.37 -12.96 26.56
C MET A 196 2.52 -13.11 25.55
N ALA A 197 3.37 -14.12 25.72
CA ALA A 197 4.42 -14.45 24.75
C ALA A 197 3.83 -14.88 23.39
N ASN A 198 2.81 -15.74 23.39
CA ASN A 198 2.12 -16.18 22.18
C ASN A 198 1.36 -15.03 21.49
N ASP A 199 0.65 -14.18 22.24
CA ASP A 199 -0.07 -13.02 21.72
C ASP A 199 0.90 -12.00 21.09
N LYS A 200 2.05 -11.76 21.72
CA LYS A 200 3.14 -10.90 21.22
C LYS A 200 3.74 -11.39 19.89
N LEU A 201 3.84 -12.71 19.70
CA LEU A 201 4.32 -13.34 18.46
C LEU A 201 3.20 -13.69 17.47
N LEU A 202 1.96 -13.30 17.77
CA LEU A 202 0.77 -13.56 16.94
C LEU A 202 0.57 -15.06 16.63
N ASP A 203 0.52 -15.91 17.66
CA ASP A 203 0.47 -17.38 17.56
C ASP A 203 1.66 -17.98 16.76
N GLY A 204 2.85 -17.39 16.93
CA GLY A 204 4.10 -17.85 16.29
C GLY A 204 4.32 -17.37 14.85
N LEU A 205 3.37 -16.61 14.28
CA LEU A 205 3.49 -15.98 12.97
C LEU A 205 4.76 -15.13 12.87
N LEU A 206 5.05 -14.34 13.91
CA LEU A 206 6.27 -13.52 14.00
C LEU A 206 7.41 -14.33 14.60
N SER A 207 8.59 -14.27 13.99
CA SER A 207 9.83 -14.77 14.58
C SER A 207 10.26 -13.87 15.75
N PRO A 208 10.81 -14.43 16.84
CA PRO A 208 11.53 -13.64 17.85
C PRO A 208 12.87 -13.12 17.27
N GLY A 209 13.54 -12.22 17.99
CA GLY A 209 14.92 -11.81 17.69
C GLY A 209 15.12 -10.47 16.96
N PHE A 210 14.05 -9.79 16.55
CA PHE A 210 14.15 -8.36 16.19
C PHE A 210 14.39 -7.49 17.44
N ASP A 211 15.21 -6.43 17.31
CA ASP A 211 15.29 -5.38 18.34
C ASP A 211 13.93 -4.66 18.46
N GLU A 212 13.34 -4.70 19.65
CA GLU A 212 12.04 -4.07 19.89
C GLU A 212 12.07 -2.55 19.76
N LYS A 213 13.23 -1.91 20.01
CA LYS A 213 13.36 -0.46 19.94
C LYS A 213 13.32 0.02 18.49
N SER A 214 13.92 -0.72 17.55
CA SER A 214 13.90 -0.45 16.11
C SER A 214 12.49 -0.46 15.49
N CYS A 215 11.61 -1.34 15.99
CA CYS A 215 10.24 -1.49 15.48
C CYS A 215 9.24 -1.82 16.60
N LEU A 216 8.78 -0.79 17.29
CA LEU A 216 7.83 -0.90 18.41
C LEU A 216 6.51 -1.57 17.99
N SER A 217 6.04 -1.32 16.77
CA SER A 217 4.76 -1.86 16.28
C SER A 217 4.76 -3.38 16.13
N ARG A 218 5.92 -3.99 15.86
CA ARG A 218 6.08 -5.44 15.68
C ARG A 218 5.54 -6.21 16.88
N TYR A 219 6.01 -5.84 18.07
CA TYR A 219 5.69 -6.57 19.31
C TYR A 219 4.80 -5.81 20.29
N ARG A 220 4.38 -4.56 20.00
CA ARG A 220 3.41 -3.82 20.83
C ARG A 220 2.03 -3.67 20.18
N SER A 221 1.86 -4.09 18.93
CA SER A 221 0.56 -4.01 18.24
C SER A 221 -0.53 -4.88 18.87
N PHE A 222 -0.17 -5.99 19.53
CA PHE A 222 -1.14 -6.84 20.23
C PHE A 222 -1.87 -6.10 21.37
N LEU A 223 -1.25 -5.10 21.99
CA LEU A 223 -1.86 -4.27 23.05
C LEU A 223 -3.03 -3.39 22.55
N TYR A 224 -3.14 -3.18 21.23
CA TYR A 224 -4.15 -2.34 20.59
C TYR A 224 -5.18 -3.13 19.79
N ARG A 225 -5.00 -4.46 19.70
CA ARG A 225 -5.78 -5.37 18.85
C ARG A 225 -6.47 -6.41 19.71
N LYS A 226 -7.65 -6.86 19.30
CA LYS A 226 -8.21 -8.11 19.81
C LYS A 226 -7.36 -9.28 19.31
N ALA A 227 -7.24 -10.32 20.13
CA ALA A 227 -6.66 -11.59 19.69
C ALA A 227 -7.46 -12.11 18.48
N SER A 228 -6.77 -12.52 17.42
CA SER A 228 -7.44 -13.05 16.23
C SER A 228 -7.91 -14.47 16.48
N GLN A 229 -9.08 -14.80 15.95
CA GLN A 229 -9.61 -16.17 15.95
C GLN A 229 -8.97 -17.03 14.84
N HIS A 230 -8.38 -16.39 13.82
CA HIS A 230 -7.79 -17.03 12.64
C HIS A 230 -6.31 -17.36 12.87
N LYS A 231 -6.03 -18.53 13.44
CA LYS A 231 -4.67 -18.97 13.76
C LYS A 231 -3.90 -19.38 12.49
N PRO A 232 -2.59 -19.08 12.39
CA PRO A 232 -1.76 -19.56 11.29
C PRO A 232 -1.64 -21.09 11.34
N SER A 233 -1.55 -21.74 10.18
CA SER A 233 -1.29 -23.18 10.12
C SER A 233 0.17 -23.48 10.49
N PRO A 234 0.48 -24.62 11.14
CA PRO A 234 1.87 -25.01 11.38
C PRO A 234 2.71 -25.10 10.10
N TYR A 235 2.08 -25.47 8.98
CA TYR A 235 2.71 -25.50 7.66
C TYR A 235 3.11 -24.11 7.17
N LEU A 236 2.23 -23.09 7.34
CA LEU A 236 2.59 -21.70 7.06
C LEU A 236 3.73 -21.23 7.97
N LEU A 237 3.70 -21.56 9.26
CA LEU A 237 4.78 -21.19 10.18
C LEU A 237 6.13 -21.75 9.73
N SER A 238 6.20 -23.04 9.37
CA SER A 238 7.41 -23.65 8.77
C SER A 238 7.84 -22.89 7.51
N LYS A 239 6.91 -22.66 6.58
CA LYS A 239 7.19 -21.97 5.31
C LYS A 239 7.74 -20.56 5.49
N LEU A 240 7.27 -19.83 6.51
CA LEU A 240 7.78 -18.49 6.83
C LEU A 240 9.20 -18.55 7.39
N ARG A 241 9.52 -19.50 8.27
CA ARG A 241 10.90 -19.70 8.78
C ARG A 241 11.85 -20.14 7.66
N GLU A 242 11.44 -21.09 6.81
CA GLU A 242 12.18 -21.50 5.60
C GLU A 242 12.45 -20.31 4.65
N TYR A 243 11.47 -19.41 4.51
CA TYR A 243 11.62 -18.20 3.72
C TYR A 243 12.58 -17.19 4.37
N GLU A 244 12.55 -17.03 5.69
CA GLU A 244 13.53 -16.19 6.42
C GLU A 244 14.97 -16.69 6.18
N ASP A 245 15.20 -18.01 6.19
CA ASP A 245 16.49 -18.63 5.86
C ASP A 245 16.86 -18.53 4.36
N LEU A 246 15.88 -18.55 3.46
CA LEU A 246 16.10 -18.21 2.04
C LEU A 246 16.55 -16.75 1.91
N HIS A 247 15.86 -15.81 2.56
CA HIS A 247 16.17 -14.38 2.50
C HIS A 247 17.53 -14.10 3.12
N LYS A 248 17.91 -14.76 4.22
CA LYS A 248 19.24 -14.63 4.84
C LYS A 248 20.38 -15.07 3.92
N ARG A 249 20.18 -16.12 3.11
CA ARG A 249 21.20 -16.61 2.16
C ARG A 249 21.25 -15.83 0.85
N CYS A 250 20.10 -15.34 0.39
CA CYS A 250 19.92 -14.78 -0.94
C CYS A 250 19.59 -13.27 -0.95
N GLY A 251 19.49 -12.61 0.21
CA GLY A 251 19.11 -11.20 0.34
C GLY A 251 20.14 -10.23 -0.25
N PRO A 252 19.82 -8.92 -0.29
CA PRO A 252 20.70 -7.89 -0.84
C PRO A 252 22.14 -7.97 -0.35
N TYR A 253 23.08 -7.74 -1.26
CA TYR A 253 24.53 -7.74 -1.03
C TYR A 253 25.18 -9.05 -0.54
N THR A 254 24.40 -10.12 -0.33
CA THR A 254 24.95 -11.47 -0.09
C THR A 254 25.80 -11.95 -1.28
N ARG A 255 26.67 -12.95 -1.06
CA ARG A 255 27.45 -13.59 -2.13
C ARG A 255 26.55 -14.07 -3.27
N SER A 256 25.48 -14.79 -2.95
CA SER A 256 24.57 -15.36 -3.96
C SER A 256 23.70 -14.31 -4.67
N TYR A 257 23.36 -13.20 -4.00
CA TYR A 257 22.78 -12.02 -4.66
C TYR A 257 23.76 -11.42 -5.67
N ASN A 258 25.02 -11.19 -5.28
CA ASN A 258 26.03 -10.60 -6.17
C ASN A 258 26.36 -11.52 -7.36
N GLU A 259 26.37 -12.84 -7.16
CA GLU A 259 26.51 -13.83 -8.24
C GLU A 259 25.33 -13.80 -9.21
N THR A 260 24.10 -13.72 -8.71
CA THR A 260 22.89 -13.61 -9.56
C THR A 260 22.78 -12.24 -10.25
N LEU A 261 23.30 -11.18 -9.63
CA LEU A 261 23.37 -9.84 -10.21
C LEU A 261 24.37 -9.73 -11.36
N LYS A 262 25.44 -10.53 -11.37
CA LYS A 262 26.36 -10.64 -12.53
C LYS A 262 25.63 -11.18 -13.76
N ARG A 263 24.76 -12.19 -13.59
CA ARG A 263 23.96 -12.79 -14.68
C ARG A 263 22.96 -11.81 -15.30
N LEU A 264 22.46 -10.85 -14.51
CA LEU A 264 21.61 -9.77 -15.02
C LEU A 264 22.35 -8.88 -16.03
N LYS A 265 23.67 -8.72 -15.87
CA LYS A 265 24.53 -7.88 -16.73
C LYS A 265 25.07 -8.60 -17.97
N SER A 266 25.16 -9.94 -17.97
CA SER A 266 25.79 -10.73 -19.05
C SER A 266 24.82 -11.25 -20.12
N SER A 267 23.51 -11.01 -19.97
CA SER A 267 22.44 -11.39 -20.91
C SER A 267 22.31 -12.89 -21.27
N HIS A 268 23.13 -13.77 -20.70
CA HIS A 268 23.17 -15.21 -20.98
C HIS A 268 22.93 -16.02 -19.71
N THR A 269 22.08 -17.05 -19.80
CA THR A 269 21.57 -17.86 -18.68
C THR A 269 22.23 -19.24 -18.56
N GLY A 270 23.50 -19.37 -18.99
CA GLY A 270 24.27 -20.63 -19.05
C GLY A 270 24.70 -21.26 -17.71
N SER A 271 23.93 -21.11 -16.63
CA SER A 271 24.23 -21.74 -15.33
C SER A 271 22.95 -22.04 -14.55
N THR A 272 22.64 -23.33 -14.41
CA THR A 272 21.61 -23.85 -13.51
C THR A 272 22.11 -23.80 -12.07
N GLY A 273 21.28 -23.24 -11.17
CA GLY A 273 21.60 -23.06 -9.75
C GLY A 273 21.90 -21.61 -9.38
N GLY A 274 21.33 -21.15 -8.27
CA GLY A 274 21.39 -19.76 -7.79
C GLY A 274 20.13 -19.36 -7.05
N CYS A 275 20.07 -18.10 -6.61
CA CYS A 275 18.88 -17.53 -5.97
C CYS A 275 17.94 -16.95 -7.03
N ASN A 276 16.63 -17.15 -6.86
CA ASN A 276 15.61 -16.53 -7.72
C ASN A 276 14.91 -15.39 -6.96
N TYR A 277 14.51 -14.34 -7.69
CA TYR A 277 14.00 -13.09 -7.13
C TYR A 277 12.64 -12.71 -7.73
N ILE A 278 11.82 -12.06 -6.92
CA ILE A 278 10.72 -11.22 -7.37
C ILE A 278 10.93 -9.78 -6.85
N VAL A 279 11.07 -8.83 -7.78
CA VAL A 279 11.18 -7.41 -7.49
C VAL A 279 9.80 -6.78 -7.67
N TRP A 280 9.14 -6.44 -6.56
CA TRP A 280 7.84 -5.78 -6.58
C TRP A 280 7.98 -4.26 -6.67
N LEU A 281 7.21 -3.66 -7.58
CA LEU A 281 7.14 -2.23 -7.82
C LEU A 281 5.75 -1.70 -7.47
N GLY A 282 5.70 -0.78 -6.50
CA GLY A 282 4.46 -0.12 -6.11
C GLY A 282 3.78 0.60 -7.27
N SER A 283 2.44 0.54 -7.30
CA SER A 283 1.59 1.26 -8.24
C SER A 283 0.33 1.79 -7.55
N ASN A 284 -0.18 2.92 -8.04
CA ASN A 284 -1.36 3.62 -7.51
C ASN A 284 -1.30 3.91 -5.99
N GLY A 285 -2.44 3.93 -5.30
CA GLY A 285 -2.55 4.39 -3.90
C GLY A 285 -2.19 3.33 -2.85
N MET A 286 -2.02 3.76 -1.61
CA MET A 286 -1.48 2.93 -0.51
C MET A 286 -2.22 1.59 -0.32
N GLY A 287 -3.57 1.59 -0.43
CA GLY A 287 -4.37 0.37 -0.35
C GLY A 287 -4.04 -0.66 -1.46
N ASN A 288 -3.85 -0.21 -2.70
CA ASN A 288 -3.44 -1.08 -3.82
C ASN A 288 -2.05 -1.67 -3.57
N ARG A 289 -1.12 -0.85 -3.06
CA ARG A 289 0.26 -1.26 -2.78
C ARG A 289 0.34 -2.34 -1.72
N ILE A 290 -0.41 -2.15 -0.63
CA ILE A 290 -0.48 -3.10 0.49
C ILE A 290 -0.99 -4.47 0.02
N ILE A 291 -2.09 -4.51 -0.73
CA ILE A 291 -2.69 -5.78 -1.18
C ILE A 291 -1.88 -6.46 -2.30
N SER A 292 -1.28 -5.68 -3.22
CA SER A 292 -0.45 -6.26 -4.30
C SER A 292 0.91 -6.74 -3.80
N MET A 293 1.51 -6.07 -2.81
CA MET A 293 2.73 -6.52 -2.13
C MET A 293 2.51 -7.84 -1.37
N ALA A 294 1.39 -7.97 -0.66
CA ALA A 294 1.02 -9.24 -0.01
C ALA A 294 0.80 -10.38 -1.03
N SER A 295 0.22 -10.08 -2.19
CA SER A 295 0.04 -11.05 -3.28
C SER A 295 1.39 -11.46 -3.92
N ALA A 296 2.32 -10.51 -4.08
CA ALA A 296 3.67 -10.77 -4.56
C ALA A 296 4.50 -11.59 -3.56
N PHE A 297 4.31 -11.37 -2.26
CA PHE A 297 4.92 -12.20 -1.21
C PHE A 297 4.37 -13.63 -1.20
N LEU A 298 3.06 -13.82 -1.39
CA LEU A 298 2.49 -15.16 -1.55
C LEU A 298 3.11 -15.89 -2.75
N TYR A 299 3.27 -15.22 -3.88
CA TYR A 299 3.98 -15.80 -5.02
C TYR A 299 5.44 -16.13 -4.67
N ALA A 300 6.13 -15.28 -3.91
CA ALA A 300 7.50 -15.52 -3.44
C ALA A 300 7.62 -16.82 -2.61
N LEU A 301 6.68 -17.06 -1.68
CA LEU A 301 6.57 -18.30 -0.89
C LEU A 301 6.28 -19.53 -1.77
N LEU A 302 5.39 -19.41 -2.75
CA LEU A 302 4.94 -20.50 -3.62
C LEU A 302 5.97 -20.88 -4.70
N ALA A 303 6.76 -19.91 -5.18
CA ALA A 303 7.73 -20.08 -6.26
C ALA A 303 9.20 -20.11 -5.76
N ASN A 304 9.42 -20.18 -4.44
CA ASN A 304 10.74 -20.18 -3.80
C ASN A 304 11.65 -19.02 -4.27
N ARG A 305 11.13 -17.79 -4.19
CA ARG A 305 11.83 -16.56 -4.61
C ARG A 305 12.03 -15.62 -3.43
N VAL A 306 13.12 -14.85 -3.47
CA VAL A 306 13.32 -13.70 -2.58
C VAL A 306 12.46 -12.53 -3.06
N LEU A 307 11.58 -12.01 -2.21
CA LEU A 307 10.92 -10.73 -2.42
C LEU A 307 11.90 -9.57 -2.14
N LEU A 308 12.02 -8.68 -3.12
CA LEU A 308 12.64 -7.36 -2.98
C LEU A 308 11.59 -6.28 -3.32
N VAL A 309 11.56 -5.21 -2.53
CA VAL A 309 10.53 -4.17 -2.58
C VAL A 309 11.14 -2.84 -3.00
N ASP A 310 10.67 -2.26 -4.11
CA ASP A 310 11.03 -0.89 -4.45
C ASP A 310 10.14 0.11 -3.69
N HIS A 311 10.71 0.76 -2.67
CA HIS A 311 10.05 1.82 -1.91
C HIS A 311 9.86 3.13 -2.68
N GLY A 312 10.56 3.32 -3.81
CA GLY A 312 10.57 4.59 -4.52
C GLY A 312 10.97 5.76 -3.61
N ARG A 313 10.34 6.92 -3.81
CA ARG A 313 10.47 8.08 -2.90
C ARG A 313 9.30 8.22 -1.91
N ASP A 314 8.24 7.44 -2.09
CA ASP A 314 6.94 7.66 -1.44
C ASP A 314 6.48 6.48 -0.57
N MET A 315 7.35 5.51 -0.29
CA MET A 315 7.19 4.54 0.80
C MET A 315 8.42 4.47 1.72
N ALA A 316 9.31 5.46 1.64
CA ALA A 316 10.50 5.53 2.48
C ALA A 316 10.10 5.64 3.96
N HIS A 317 10.67 4.77 4.80
CA HIS A 317 10.44 4.71 6.24
C HIS A 317 8.98 4.48 6.68
N LEU A 318 8.10 3.95 5.82
CA LEU A 318 6.71 3.62 6.22
C LEU A 318 6.59 2.28 6.98
N PHE A 319 7.44 1.32 6.62
CA PHE A 319 7.45 -0.04 7.15
C PHE A 319 8.76 -0.36 7.87
N CYS A 320 8.70 -1.28 8.83
CA CYS A 320 9.88 -1.95 9.37
C CYS A 320 10.35 -3.07 8.43
N GLU A 321 11.59 -3.52 8.61
CA GLU A 321 12.09 -4.74 7.95
C GLU A 321 11.29 -5.97 8.42
N PRO A 322 10.70 -6.78 7.53
CA PRO A 322 9.85 -7.92 7.88
C PRO A 322 10.63 -9.21 8.20
N PHE A 323 11.88 -9.34 7.72
CA PHE A 323 12.66 -10.58 7.79
C PHE A 323 13.89 -10.41 8.71
N PRO A 324 14.21 -11.36 9.60
CA PRO A 324 15.31 -11.19 10.57
C PRO A 324 16.68 -11.03 9.91
N ASN A 325 17.47 -10.05 10.39
CA ASN A 325 18.88 -9.84 10.00
C ASN A 325 19.13 -9.64 8.49
N THR A 326 18.13 -9.15 7.75
CA THR A 326 18.22 -8.85 6.31
C THR A 326 17.47 -7.56 5.99
N SER A 327 17.53 -7.11 4.73
CA SER A 327 16.64 -6.06 4.23
C SER A 327 15.86 -6.54 3.02
N TRP A 328 14.54 -6.36 3.03
CA TRP A 328 13.69 -6.59 1.84
C TRP A 328 13.75 -5.46 0.82
N ILE A 329 14.43 -4.34 1.12
CA ILE A 329 14.44 -3.15 0.27
C ILE A 329 15.31 -3.41 -0.96
N LEU A 330 14.79 -3.11 -2.16
CA LEU A 330 15.56 -3.20 -3.40
C LEU A 330 16.70 -2.16 -3.40
N PRO A 331 17.98 -2.58 -3.50
CA PRO A 331 19.13 -1.68 -3.53
C PRO A 331 19.02 -0.53 -4.54
N MET A 332 19.59 0.62 -4.18
CA MET A 332 19.57 1.82 -5.03
C MET A 332 20.52 1.71 -6.23
N ASP A 333 21.57 0.90 -6.11
CA ASP A 333 22.54 0.54 -7.15
C ASP A 333 22.08 -0.62 -8.05
N PHE A 334 20.86 -1.14 -7.87
CA PHE A 334 20.32 -2.22 -8.70
C PHE A 334 20.33 -1.82 -10.20
N PRO A 335 21.03 -2.57 -11.10
CA PRO A 335 21.49 -2.05 -12.40
C PRO A 335 20.39 -1.49 -13.31
N ILE A 336 19.21 -2.11 -13.29
CA ILE A 336 18.07 -1.76 -14.15
C ILE A 336 17.01 -0.90 -13.44
N LYS A 337 17.25 -0.46 -12.20
CA LYS A 337 16.29 0.34 -11.42
C LYS A 337 15.88 1.64 -12.13
N LYS A 338 16.83 2.29 -12.82
CA LYS A 338 16.58 3.49 -13.65
C LYS A 338 15.63 3.21 -14.83
N GLN A 339 15.56 1.97 -15.32
CA GLN A 339 14.73 1.57 -16.46
C GLN A 339 13.27 1.29 -16.06
N PHE A 340 12.95 1.16 -14.77
CA PHE A 340 11.61 0.81 -14.30
C PHE A 340 10.52 1.78 -14.79
N HIS A 341 10.83 3.06 -14.95
CA HIS A 341 9.90 4.04 -15.52
C HIS A 341 9.58 3.75 -16.99
N THR A 342 10.57 3.37 -17.79
CA THR A 342 10.41 2.99 -19.20
C THR A 342 9.71 1.64 -19.34
N LEU A 343 10.07 0.65 -18.52
CA LEU A 343 9.41 -0.66 -18.49
C LEU A 343 7.92 -0.53 -18.16
N LYS A 344 7.55 0.36 -17.22
CA LYS A 344 6.15 0.68 -16.89
C LYS A 344 5.33 1.29 -18.05
N GLN A 345 5.98 1.76 -19.12
CA GLN A 345 5.33 2.28 -20.33
C GLN A 345 5.28 1.26 -21.48
N ARG A 346 6.08 0.19 -21.42
CA ARG A 346 6.07 -0.86 -22.43
C ARG A 346 4.86 -1.79 -22.29
N HIS A 347 4.42 -2.31 -23.42
CA HIS A 347 3.35 -3.28 -23.57
C HIS A 347 3.90 -4.58 -24.18
N ASP A 348 5.13 -4.95 -23.81
CA ASP A 348 5.81 -6.17 -24.27
C ASP A 348 5.01 -7.38 -23.73
N ARG A 349 4.59 -8.30 -24.59
CA ARG A 349 3.73 -9.43 -24.18
C ARG A 349 4.59 -10.59 -23.69
N PHE A 350 4.17 -11.21 -22.59
CA PHE A 350 4.89 -12.35 -22.01
C PHE A 350 5.03 -13.54 -22.98
N ARG A 351 4.09 -13.69 -23.93
CA ARG A 351 4.13 -14.72 -24.99
C ARG A 351 5.35 -14.65 -25.91
N ASP A 352 6.02 -13.50 -25.99
CA ASP A 352 7.11 -13.28 -26.96
C ASP A 352 8.48 -13.78 -26.41
N ILE A 353 8.48 -14.40 -25.23
CA ILE A 353 9.69 -14.87 -24.52
C ILE A 353 9.92 -16.36 -24.82
N SER A 354 11.07 -16.70 -25.40
CA SER A 354 11.41 -18.09 -25.70
C SER A 354 11.82 -18.90 -24.46
N GLU A 355 11.21 -20.08 -24.28
CA GLU A 355 11.62 -21.07 -23.28
C GLU A 355 12.98 -21.72 -23.55
N SER A 356 13.48 -21.70 -24.80
CA SER A 356 14.77 -22.29 -25.19
C SER A 356 15.97 -21.40 -24.87
N SER A 357 15.74 -20.10 -24.67
CA SER A 357 16.75 -19.11 -24.31
C SER A 357 16.14 -18.11 -23.31
N PRO A 358 15.88 -18.53 -22.06
CA PRO A 358 15.19 -17.69 -21.09
C PRO A 358 16.03 -16.44 -20.76
N PRO A 359 15.42 -15.24 -20.69
CA PRO A 359 16.13 -13.99 -20.46
C PRO A 359 16.62 -13.89 -19.01
N SER A 360 17.61 -13.01 -18.78
CA SER A 360 18.14 -12.76 -17.43
C SER A 360 17.13 -12.08 -16.50
N PHE A 361 16.15 -11.36 -17.06
CA PHE A 361 14.99 -10.86 -16.33
C PHE A 361 13.72 -10.87 -17.19
N VAL A 362 12.56 -10.87 -16.52
CA VAL A 362 11.26 -10.62 -17.15
C VAL A 362 10.56 -9.50 -16.39
N TYR A 363 9.97 -8.55 -17.11
CA TYR A 363 9.10 -7.53 -16.54
C TYR A 363 7.64 -7.84 -16.87
N VAL A 364 6.76 -7.77 -15.87
CA VAL A 364 5.30 -7.86 -16.07
C VAL A 364 4.63 -6.70 -15.34
N ASN A 365 3.73 -6.03 -16.07
CA ASN A 365 2.79 -5.09 -15.50
C ASN A 365 1.42 -5.76 -15.36
N ILE A 366 0.83 -5.64 -14.18
CA ILE A 366 -0.55 -6.06 -13.89
C ILE A 366 -1.33 -4.80 -13.51
N PRO A 367 -1.69 -3.97 -14.51
CA PRO A 367 -2.56 -2.83 -14.31
C PRO A 367 -4.03 -3.28 -14.25
N HIS A 368 -4.89 -2.30 -14.00
CA HIS A 368 -6.33 -2.41 -14.23
C HIS A 368 -6.64 -2.64 -15.72
N GLY A 369 -7.14 -3.83 -16.07
CA GLY A 369 -7.87 -4.06 -17.33
C GLY A 369 -7.07 -4.50 -18.56
N THR A 370 -5.84 -5.03 -18.42
CA THR A 370 -5.14 -5.71 -19.53
C THR A 370 -5.26 -7.23 -19.43
N TYR A 371 -5.33 -7.89 -20.59
CA TYR A 371 -5.57 -9.34 -20.69
C TYR A 371 -4.34 -10.21 -20.41
N ASP A 372 -3.13 -9.66 -20.29
CA ASP A 372 -1.91 -10.48 -20.16
C ASP A 372 -1.71 -11.10 -18.76
N PHE A 373 -2.58 -10.83 -17.77
CA PHE A 373 -2.58 -11.57 -16.49
C PHE A 373 -3.05 -13.03 -16.67
N ASP A 374 -3.99 -13.25 -17.60
CA ASP A 374 -4.66 -14.52 -17.89
C ASP A 374 -3.71 -15.71 -18.02
N GLU A 375 -2.50 -15.47 -18.53
CA GLU A 375 -1.56 -16.53 -18.90
C GLU A 375 -0.44 -16.72 -17.87
N LEU A 376 -0.08 -15.69 -17.10
CA LEU A 376 1.19 -15.68 -16.37
C LEU A 376 1.21 -16.63 -15.15
N PHE A 377 0.15 -16.59 -14.34
CA PHE A 377 0.09 -17.32 -13.06
C PHE A 377 -0.88 -18.49 -13.08
N LEU A 378 -1.80 -18.56 -14.04
CA LEU A 378 -2.74 -19.67 -14.18
C LEU A 378 -2.16 -20.85 -14.96
N CYS A 379 -1.28 -20.59 -15.94
CA CYS A 379 -0.82 -21.60 -16.89
C CYS A 379 0.56 -22.17 -16.52
N ASP A 380 0.67 -23.51 -16.54
CA ASP A 380 1.88 -24.23 -16.14
C ASP A 380 3.09 -23.94 -17.05
N GLN A 381 2.86 -23.58 -18.32
CA GLN A 381 3.89 -23.17 -19.28
C GLN A 381 4.61 -21.89 -18.82
N SER A 382 3.84 -20.86 -18.50
CA SER A 382 4.35 -19.58 -17.97
C SER A 382 5.12 -19.76 -16.67
N ARG A 383 4.68 -20.69 -15.81
CA ARG A 383 5.41 -21.08 -14.60
C ARG A 383 6.77 -21.71 -14.96
N ALA A 384 6.82 -22.69 -15.87
CA ALA A 384 8.07 -23.36 -16.26
C ALA A 384 9.09 -22.39 -16.90
N LEU A 385 8.62 -21.39 -17.65
CA LEU A 385 9.46 -20.28 -18.10
C LEU A 385 9.96 -19.43 -16.92
N LEU A 386 9.05 -18.98 -16.04
CA LEU A 386 9.44 -18.14 -14.90
C LEU A 386 10.42 -18.86 -13.97
N GLU A 387 10.28 -20.14 -13.68
CA GLU A 387 11.21 -20.93 -12.85
C GLU A 387 12.67 -20.87 -13.36
N LYS A 388 12.88 -20.76 -14.68
CA LYS A 388 14.20 -20.58 -15.30
C LYS A 388 14.74 -19.14 -15.25
N VAL A 389 13.88 -18.15 -15.06
CA VAL A 389 14.23 -16.71 -15.03
C VAL A 389 14.62 -16.28 -13.61
N PRO A 390 15.86 -15.81 -13.37
CA PRO A 390 16.29 -15.44 -12.03
C PRO A 390 15.64 -14.15 -11.53
N TRP A 391 15.44 -13.13 -12.38
CA TRP A 391 14.87 -11.84 -11.98
C TRP A 391 13.46 -11.64 -12.55
N PHE A 392 12.43 -11.81 -11.72
CA PHE A 392 11.06 -11.44 -12.09
C PHE A 392 10.70 -10.06 -11.54
N ILE A 393 10.38 -9.09 -12.40
CA ILE A 393 10.04 -7.73 -12.01
C ILE A 393 8.55 -7.53 -12.19
N LEU A 394 7.85 -7.22 -11.10
CA LEU A 394 6.40 -7.14 -11.06
C LEU A 394 5.94 -5.72 -10.68
N SER A 395 5.23 -5.06 -11.59
CA SER A 395 4.42 -3.87 -11.28
C SER A 395 2.95 -4.30 -11.13
N SER A 396 2.30 -4.01 -9.99
CA SER A 396 0.88 -4.36 -9.82
C SER A 396 0.13 -3.47 -8.84
N ASP A 397 -1.13 -3.21 -9.14
CA ASP A 397 -2.10 -2.56 -8.26
C ASP A 397 -3.25 -3.48 -7.79
N GLN A 398 -3.12 -4.80 -8.02
CA GLN A 398 -4.16 -5.82 -7.82
C GLN A 398 -3.86 -6.78 -6.66
N TYR A 399 -4.92 -7.27 -6.00
CA TYR A 399 -4.84 -8.42 -5.09
C TYR A 399 -5.04 -9.71 -5.87
N PHE A 400 -3.97 -10.30 -6.40
CA PHE A 400 -4.06 -11.45 -7.30
C PHE A 400 -3.95 -12.83 -6.61
N ALA A 401 -3.91 -12.87 -5.29
CA ALA A 401 -3.82 -14.12 -4.52
C ALA A 401 -4.90 -15.18 -4.83
N PRO A 402 -6.18 -14.85 -5.13
CA PRO A 402 -7.20 -15.86 -5.44
C PRO A 402 -6.83 -16.76 -6.62
N SER A 403 -6.04 -16.27 -7.58
CA SER A 403 -5.61 -17.04 -8.76
C SER A 403 -4.74 -18.26 -8.43
N PHE A 404 -4.01 -18.25 -7.30
CA PHE A 404 -3.18 -19.39 -6.91
C PHE A 404 -3.98 -20.64 -6.53
N PHE A 405 -5.27 -20.48 -6.21
CA PHE A 405 -6.18 -21.60 -6.01
C PHE A 405 -6.80 -22.16 -7.30
N LEU A 406 -6.72 -21.39 -8.39
CA LEU A 406 -7.22 -21.77 -9.72
C LEU A 406 -6.10 -22.41 -10.56
N SER A 407 -4.84 -21.98 -10.34
CA SER A 407 -3.64 -22.60 -10.90
C SER A 407 -3.46 -24.05 -10.38
N PRO A 408 -3.44 -25.08 -11.26
CA PRO A 408 -3.21 -26.47 -10.86
C PRO A 408 -1.89 -26.64 -10.09
N SER A 409 -0.83 -25.98 -10.56
CA SER A 409 0.52 -26.04 -9.99
C SER A 409 0.67 -25.41 -8.60
N PHE A 410 -0.25 -24.52 -8.18
CA PHE A 410 -0.17 -23.85 -6.87
C PHE A 410 -1.27 -24.28 -5.89
N LYS A 411 -2.44 -24.74 -6.39
CA LYS A 411 -3.64 -25.05 -5.61
C LYS A 411 -3.37 -25.92 -4.38
N GLN A 412 -2.57 -26.97 -4.50
CA GLN A 412 -2.28 -27.88 -3.39
C GLN A 412 -1.46 -27.20 -2.29
N GLU A 413 -0.40 -26.46 -2.66
CA GLU A 413 0.50 -25.81 -1.70
C GLU A 413 -0.21 -24.65 -0.98
N VAL A 414 -0.91 -23.77 -1.70
CA VAL A 414 -1.67 -22.68 -1.09
C VAL A 414 -2.80 -23.19 -0.17
N SER A 415 -3.39 -24.35 -0.48
CA SER A 415 -4.40 -24.98 0.38
C SER A 415 -3.84 -25.57 1.68
N LYS A 416 -2.56 -25.99 1.70
CA LYS A 416 -1.85 -26.41 2.93
C LYS A 416 -1.47 -25.21 3.79
N LEU A 417 -0.95 -24.14 3.16
CA LEU A 417 -0.59 -22.89 3.83
C LEU A 417 -1.83 -22.29 4.51
N PHE A 418 -2.96 -22.25 3.80
CA PHE A 418 -4.20 -21.63 4.27
C PHE A 418 -5.38 -22.64 4.27
N PRO A 419 -5.55 -23.41 5.37
CA PRO A 419 -6.73 -24.23 5.61
C PRO A 419 -8.01 -23.39 5.59
N GLU A 420 -7.99 -22.24 6.26
CA GLU A 420 -8.98 -21.18 6.13
C GLU A 420 -8.65 -20.30 4.90
N LYS A 421 -9.35 -20.53 3.79
CA LYS A 421 -9.10 -19.92 2.48
C LYS A 421 -9.15 -18.38 2.51
N GLU A 422 -9.98 -17.77 3.35
CA GLU A 422 -10.13 -16.30 3.44
C GLU A 422 -9.09 -15.60 4.34
N THR A 423 -8.09 -16.34 4.84
CA THR A 423 -7.08 -15.82 5.80
C THR A 423 -5.78 -15.33 5.18
N ILE A 424 -5.59 -15.47 3.86
CA ILE A 424 -4.32 -15.15 3.18
C ILE A 424 -3.84 -13.74 3.51
N PHE A 425 -4.62 -12.72 3.17
CA PHE A 425 -4.18 -11.35 3.41
C PHE A 425 -4.14 -11.02 4.92
N HIS A 426 -5.00 -11.63 5.74
CA HIS A 426 -4.97 -11.43 7.19
C HIS A 426 -3.63 -11.88 7.80
N GLN A 427 -3.17 -13.08 7.45
CA GLN A 427 -1.94 -13.66 8.00
C GLN A 427 -0.69 -13.03 7.37
N LEU A 428 -0.62 -12.94 6.04
CA LEU A 428 0.54 -12.35 5.35
C LEU A 428 0.66 -10.84 5.60
N GLY A 429 -0.45 -10.12 5.68
CA GLY A 429 -0.46 -8.69 6.02
C GLY A 429 0.04 -8.43 7.44
N ARG A 430 -0.37 -9.25 8.43
CA ARG A 430 0.10 -9.14 9.82
C ARG A 430 1.55 -9.58 10.03
N TYR A 431 2.10 -10.41 9.13
CA TYR A 431 3.50 -10.84 9.14
C TYR A 431 4.44 -9.80 8.50
N LEU A 432 4.04 -9.21 7.37
CA LEU A 432 4.88 -8.24 6.64
C LEU A 432 4.76 -6.81 7.17
N LEU A 433 3.54 -6.34 7.42
CA LEU A 433 3.22 -4.91 7.38
C LEU A 433 3.22 -4.27 8.77
N HIS A 434 4.43 -4.13 9.32
CA HIS A 434 4.65 -3.42 10.59
C HIS A 434 4.94 -1.93 10.33
N PRO A 435 4.12 -0.98 10.83
CA PRO A 435 4.41 0.44 10.71
C PRO A 435 5.73 0.81 11.39
N SER A 436 6.56 1.64 10.75
CA SER A 436 7.78 2.16 11.37
C SER A 436 7.48 2.95 12.65
N ASN A 437 8.47 3.19 13.50
CA ASN A 437 8.28 3.97 14.74
C ASN A 437 7.67 5.36 14.51
N GLN A 438 7.94 6.00 13.36
CA GLN A 438 7.35 7.29 13.01
C GLN A 438 5.82 7.17 12.80
N VAL A 439 5.38 6.19 12.00
CA VAL A 439 3.96 5.93 11.75
C VAL A 439 3.29 5.39 13.01
N TRP A 440 3.96 4.51 13.76
CA TRP A 440 3.46 3.92 14.99
C TRP A 440 3.17 4.96 16.07
N ARG A 441 4.04 5.97 16.22
CA ARG A 441 3.81 7.10 17.14
C ARG A 441 2.55 7.88 16.77
N VAL A 442 2.28 8.06 15.48
CA VAL A 442 1.06 8.73 14.98
C VAL A 442 -0.19 7.89 15.28
N ILE A 443 -0.15 6.58 15.00
CA ILE A 443 -1.23 5.62 15.29
C ILE A 443 -1.54 5.57 16.80
N THR A 444 -0.54 5.32 17.63
CA THR A 444 -0.70 5.12 19.08
C THR A 444 -1.19 6.36 19.79
N LYS A 445 -0.65 7.55 19.45
CA LYS A 445 -1.12 8.83 19.98
C LYS A 445 -2.58 9.08 19.62
N PHE A 446 -2.96 8.90 18.35
CA PHE A 446 -4.36 9.07 17.95
C PHE A 446 -5.28 8.07 18.66
N TYR A 447 -4.88 6.80 18.74
CA TYR A 447 -5.66 5.77 19.43
C TYR A 447 -5.86 6.11 20.92
N GLN A 448 -4.81 6.51 21.65
CA GLN A 448 -4.91 6.84 23.07
C GLN A 448 -5.85 8.01 23.35
N THR A 449 -5.78 9.09 22.56
CA THR A 449 -6.67 10.25 22.71
C THR A 449 -8.11 9.97 22.24
N ASN A 450 -8.27 9.25 21.13
CA ASN A 450 -9.53 9.21 20.39
C ASN A 450 -10.27 7.86 20.44
N LEU A 451 -9.60 6.73 20.69
CA LEU A 451 -10.20 5.40 20.55
C LEU A 451 -10.10 4.53 21.82
N ALA A 452 -9.13 4.76 22.69
CA ALA A 452 -8.87 3.87 23.83
C ALA A 452 -10.05 3.79 24.81
N LYS A 453 -10.65 4.94 25.17
CA LYS A 453 -11.75 5.04 26.15
C LYS A 453 -13.13 4.60 25.64
N ALA A 454 -13.28 4.30 24.35
CA ALA A 454 -14.57 3.88 23.79
C ALA A 454 -14.87 2.42 24.14
N GLU A 455 -16.11 2.11 24.51
CA GLU A 455 -16.54 0.72 24.67
C GLU A 455 -16.59 0.02 23.30
N GLN A 456 -17.10 0.71 22.28
CA GLN A 456 -17.11 0.24 20.89
C GLN A 456 -16.50 1.26 19.92
N ARG A 457 -15.63 0.78 19.04
CA ARG A 457 -14.97 1.55 17.97
C ARG A 457 -15.56 1.15 16.63
N ILE A 458 -16.11 2.12 15.90
CA ILE A 458 -16.72 1.89 14.58
C ILE A 458 -15.87 2.59 13.53
N GLY A 459 -15.16 1.82 12.71
CA GLY A 459 -14.43 2.33 11.56
C GLY A 459 -15.39 2.62 10.41
N LEU A 460 -15.30 3.79 9.81
CA LEU A 460 -16.11 4.22 8.66
C LEU A 460 -15.18 4.71 7.55
N GLN A 461 -14.89 3.80 6.61
CA GLN A 461 -14.02 4.04 5.46
C GLN A 461 -14.85 4.53 4.27
N ILE A 462 -14.75 5.83 3.96
CA ILE A 462 -15.51 6.48 2.90
C ILE A 462 -14.59 6.76 1.69
N ARG A 463 -14.92 6.16 0.54
CA ARG A 463 -14.26 6.43 -0.75
C ARG A 463 -15.28 6.72 -1.83
N VAL A 464 -15.42 8.01 -2.17
CA VAL A 464 -16.19 8.44 -3.34
C VAL A 464 -15.29 8.42 -4.57
N PHE A 465 -15.63 7.59 -5.55
CA PHE A 465 -14.89 7.48 -6.81
C PHE A 465 -15.28 8.53 -7.86
N ASN A 466 -16.49 9.11 -7.75
CA ASN A 466 -16.98 10.15 -8.65
C ASN A 466 -18.04 11.01 -7.95
N ARG A 467 -17.66 12.23 -7.52
CA ARG A 467 -18.59 13.18 -6.86
C ARG A 467 -19.79 13.59 -7.74
N LYS A 468 -19.70 13.51 -9.08
CA LYS A 468 -20.83 13.82 -9.98
C LYS A 468 -21.96 12.78 -9.91
N THR A 469 -21.62 11.50 -9.71
CA THR A 469 -22.60 10.40 -9.59
C THR A 469 -22.90 10.00 -8.15
N SER A 470 -22.10 10.49 -7.19
CA SER A 470 -22.22 10.23 -5.76
C SER A 470 -22.02 11.54 -4.97
N PRO A 471 -23.02 12.45 -4.96
CA PRO A 471 -22.98 13.68 -4.16
C PRO A 471 -22.83 13.39 -2.66
N VAL A 472 -22.34 14.39 -1.91
CA VAL A 472 -22.12 14.28 -0.45
C VAL A 472 -23.38 13.82 0.28
N GLN A 473 -24.52 14.49 0.04
CA GLN A 473 -25.79 14.15 0.70
C GLN A 473 -26.21 12.69 0.45
N VAL A 474 -26.17 12.23 -0.82
CA VAL A 474 -26.53 10.85 -1.20
C VAL A 474 -25.66 9.82 -0.48
N VAL A 475 -24.38 10.13 -0.26
CA VAL A 475 -23.45 9.25 0.48
C VAL A 475 -23.71 9.33 1.99
N MET A 476 -24.04 10.49 2.55
CA MET A 476 -24.47 10.64 3.95
C MET A 476 -25.78 9.89 4.24
N ASP A 477 -26.81 10.08 3.42
CA ASP A 477 -28.11 9.40 3.52
C ASP A 477 -27.91 7.88 3.47
N GLN A 478 -27.02 7.41 2.59
CA GLN A 478 -26.67 5.99 2.50
C GLN A 478 -25.96 5.48 3.77
N ILE A 479 -25.00 6.23 4.30
CA ILE A 479 -24.26 5.89 5.53
C ILE A 479 -25.23 5.77 6.70
N LEU A 480 -26.09 6.77 6.91
CA LEU A 480 -27.10 6.77 7.97
C LEU A 480 -28.10 5.63 7.77
N SER A 481 -28.64 5.46 6.55
CA SER A 481 -29.55 4.36 6.19
C SER A 481 -28.93 2.98 6.38
N CYS A 482 -27.61 2.84 6.27
CA CYS A 482 -26.90 1.61 6.61
C CYS A 482 -26.78 1.46 8.13
N MET A 483 -26.14 2.42 8.80
CA MET A 483 -25.68 2.27 10.18
C MET A 483 -26.82 2.26 11.20
N LEU A 484 -27.87 3.05 10.98
CA LEU A 484 -29.08 3.04 11.82
C LEU A 484 -29.87 1.74 11.63
N LYS A 485 -30.16 1.36 10.37
CA LYS A 485 -30.89 0.12 10.05
C LYS A 485 -30.16 -1.15 10.51
N LYS A 486 -28.84 -1.11 10.62
CA LYS A 486 -28.00 -2.20 11.16
C LYS A 486 -27.69 -2.06 12.65
N LYS A 487 -28.28 -1.09 13.33
CA LYS A 487 -28.11 -0.80 14.78
C LYS A 487 -26.65 -0.62 15.20
N LEU A 488 -25.79 -0.20 14.27
CA LEU A 488 -24.41 0.17 14.56
C LEU A 488 -24.38 1.51 15.30
N LEU A 489 -25.26 2.43 14.88
CA LEU A 489 -25.47 3.71 15.50
C LEU A 489 -26.92 3.87 15.99
N PRO A 490 -27.13 4.65 17.06
CA PRO A 490 -28.47 5.03 17.49
C PRO A 490 -29.03 6.20 16.68
N GLU A 491 -30.35 6.27 16.64
CA GLU A 491 -31.09 7.44 16.15
C GLU A 491 -30.97 8.59 17.17
N VAL A 492 -31.15 9.82 16.68
CA VAL A 492 -31.17 11.05 17.50
C VAL A 492 -32.62 11.47 17.76
N ASP A 493 -32.90 12.03 18.94
CA ASP A 493 -34.23 12.53 19.28
C ASP A 493 -34.54 13.79 18.46
N THR A 494 -35.53 13.69 17.58
CA THR A 494 -35.97 14.80 16.72
C THR A 494 -36.95 15.74 17.42
N GLN A 495 -37.60 15.29 18.50
CA GLN A 495 -38.66 16.02 19.20
C GLN A 495 -38.16 16.76 20.44
N ASN A 496 -37.17 16.21 21.16
CA ASN A 496 -36.61 16.83 22.36
C ASN A 496 -35.12 17.15 22.18
N ASP A 497 -34.75 18.40 22.46
CA ASP A 497 -33.34 18.81 22.50
C ASP A 497 -32.68 18.49 23.87
N VAL A 498 -33.48 18.09 24.86
CA VAL A 498 -33.04 17.69 26.20
C VAL A 498 -33.17 16.17 26.37
N ARG A 499 -32.15 15.55 26.96
CA ARG A 499 -32.04 14.09 27.17
C ARG A 499 -33.18 13.57 28.05
N SER A 500 -34.20 12.97 27.44
CA SER A 500 -35.36 12.34 28.08
C SER A 500 -35.03 10.97 28.71
N SER A 501 -34.08 10.24 28.14
CA SER A 501 -33.63 8.93 28.61
C SER A 501 -32.53 9.03 29.68
N PRO A 502 -32.51 8.16 30.71
CA PRO A 502 -31.44 8.12 31.70
C PRO A 502 -30.08 7.85 31.04
N PRO A 503 -28.96 8.32 31.65
CA PRO A 503 -27.64 8.13 31.06
C PRO A 503 -27.26 6.65 30.95
N ASN A 504 -27.16 6.18 29.70
CA ASN A 504 -26.53 4.90 29.40
C ASN A 504 -25.00 5.09 29.46
N ASN A 505 -24.31 4.16 30.11
CA ASN A 505 -22.84 4.17 30.21
C ASN A 505 -22.16 3.73 28.90
N SER A 506 -22.91 3.15 27.95
CA SER A 506 -22.40 2.76 26.63
C SER A 506 -21.86 3.95 25.84
N SER A 507 -20.62 3.82 25.37
CA SER A 507 -19.93 4.82 24.57
C SER A 507 -19.37 4.25 23.26
N LYS A 508 -19.71 4.90 22.14
CA LYS A 508 -19.22 4.53 20.80
C LYS A 508 -18.36 5.66 20.24
N THR A 509 -17.21 5.32 19.66
CA THR A 509 -16.45 6.28 18.82
C THR A 509 -16.44 5.85 17.37
N ILE A 510 -16.85 6.76 16.49
CA ILE A 510 -16.82 6.61 15.03
C ILE A 510 -15.51 7.19 14.52
N LEU A 511 -14.67 6.33 13.94
CA LEU A 511 -13.45 6.70 13.23
C LEU A 511 -13.76 6.86 11.75
N ILE A 512 -13.82 8.09 11.25
CA ILE A 512 -14.06 8.39 9.84
C ILE A 512 -12.72 8.57 9.12
N THR A 513 -12.53 7.86 8.02
CA THR A 513 -11.40 8.08 7.10
C THR A 513 -11.96 8.40 5.71
N SER A 514 -11.64 9.59 5.21
CA SER A 514 -12.18 10.15 3.97
C SER A 514 -11.21 11.22 3.46
N LEU A 515 -11.12 11.37 2.14
CA LEU A 515 -10.45 12.55 1.57
C LEU A 515 -11.17 13.85 1.97
N TYR A 516 -12.49 13.79 2.13
CA TYR A 516 -13.35 14.95 2.36
C TYR A 516 -13.84 15.03 3.81
N SER A 517 -13.83 16.22 4.40
CA SER A 517 -14.30 16.49 5.77
C SER A 517 -15.82 16.51 5.91
N ASP A 518 -16.58 16.69 4.82
CA ASP A 518 -18.05 16.86 4.86
C ASP A 518 -18.77 15.78 5.70
N TYR A 519 -18.27 14.54 5.63
CA TYR A 519 -18.85 13.39 6.33
C TYR A 519 -18.60 13.41 7.85
N TYR A 520 -17.44 13.93 8.26
CA TYR A 520 -17.12 14.17 9.66
C TYR A 520 -17.92 15.33 10.21
N GLU A 521 -17.94 16.46 9.50
CA GLU A 521 -18.64 17.67 9.92
C GLU A 521 -20.14 17.39 10.12
N ASN A 522 -20.79 16.78 9.13
CA ASN A 522 -22.21 16.46 9.17
C ASN A 522 -22.54 15.45 10.30
N MET A 523 -21.79 14.36 10.42
CA MET A 523 -22.05 13.34 11.45
C MET A 523 -21.71 13.84 12.87
N SER A 524 -20.67 14.67 13.01
CA SER A 524 -20.31 15.30 14.28
C SER A 524 -21.38 16.31 14.71
N ALA A 525 -21.86 17.16 13.79
CA ALA A 525 -22.95 18.08 14.07
C ALA A 525 -24.24 17.36 14.48
N MET A 526 -24.58 16.25 13.81
CA MET A 526 -25.77 15.45 14.14
C MET A 526 -25.75 14.90 15.58
N TYR A 527 -24.62 14.33 16.03
CA TYR A 527 -24.49 13.77 17.39
C TYR A 527 -24.12 14.78 18.49
N GLN A 528 -23.68 15.99 18.13
CA GLN A 528 -23.47 17.09 19.09
C GLN A 528 -24.73 17.92 19.32
N SER A 529 -25.60 18.07 18.31
CA SER A 529 -26.79 18.93 18.40
C SER A 529 -27.98 18.28 19.09
N LYS A 530 -28.10 16.94 19.07
CA LYS A 530 -29.26 16.21 19.59
C LYS A 530 -28.87 14.98 20.41
N PRO A 531 -29.59 14.68 21.51
CA PRO A 531 -29.35 13.47 22.29
C PRO A 531 -29.73 12.22 21.49
N THR A 532 -29.11 11.09 21.82
CA THR A 532 -29.45 9.79 21.24
C THR A 532 -30.67 9.17 21.93
N VAL A 533 -31.55 8.53 21.16
CA VAL A 533 -32.76 7.88 21.69
C VAL A 533 -32.41 6.75 22.69
N THR A 534 -31.29 6.06 22.47
CA THR A 534 -30.75 5.01 23.33
C THR A 534 -29.98 5.51 24.56
N GLY A 535 -29.76 6.83 24.66
CA GLY A 535 -28.90 7.45 25.67
C GLY A 535 -27.41 7.14 25.52
N GLU A 536 -26.97 6.42 24.47
CA GLU A 536 -25.55 6.12 24.21
C GLU A 536 -24.75 7.36 23.84
N VAL A 537 -23.52 7.48 24.34
CA VAL A 537 -22.63 8.61 24.03
C VAL A 537 -21.86 8.32 22.73
N ILE A 538 -22.05 9.17 21.71
CA ILE A 538 -21.39 9.02 20.41
C ILE A 538 -20.33 10.11 20.24
N ARG A 539 -19.08 9.72 20.02
CA ARG A 539 -18.01 10.61 19.57
C ARG A 539 -17.69 10.33 18.10
N VAL A 540 -17.46 11.38 17.32
CA VAL A 540 -16.99 11.29 15.93
C VAL A 540 -15.56 11.81 15.87
N CYS A 541 -14.68 11.15 15.11
CA CYS A 541 -13.28 11.55 14.94
C CYS A 541 -12.82 11.29 13.50
N GLN A 542 -12.08 12.23 12.90
CA GLN A 542 -11.38 12.05 11.63
C GLN A 542 -9.88 12.34 11.83
N PRO A 543 -8.95 11.43 11.45
CA PRO A 543 -7.51 11.67 11.60
C PRO A 543 -6.99 12.71 10.62
N SER A 544 -7.35 12.62 9.34
CA SER A 544 -7.04 13.64 8.35
C SER A 544 -8.14 13.80 7.30
N HIS A 545 -8.11 14.95 6.65
CA HIS A 545 -8.80 15.25 5.41
C HIS A 545 -7.75 15.89 4.49
N GLU A 546 -7.62 15.36 3.28
CA GLU A 546 -6.56 15.73 2.32
C GLU A 546 -7.15 16.34 1.03
N GLU A 547 -8.47 16.25 0.87
CA GLU A 547 -9.30 16.57 -0.31
C GLU A 547 -8.98 15.79 -1.59
N TYR A 548 -7.69 15.54 -1.85
CA TYR A 548 -7.13 14.90 -3.01
C TYR A 548 -6.19 13.76 -2.62
N GLN A 549 -5.97 12.85 -3.56
CA GLN A 549 -5.00 11.78 -3.40
C GLN A 549 -3.66 12.20 -4.01
N HIS A 550 -2.67 12.50 -3.18
CA HIS A 550 -1.36 12.94 -3.63
C HIS A 550 -0.51 11.73 -4.07
N LYS A 551 -0.16 11.67 -5.35
CA LYS A 551 0.74 10.63 -5.90
C LYS A 551 2.20 11.03 -5.64
N ALA A 552 3.06 10.05 -5.38
CA ALA A 552 4.49 10.25 -5.12
C ALA A 552 4.83 11.10 -3.87
N ASP A 553 3.90 11.18 -2.91
CA ASP A 553 4.08 11.89 -1.64
C ASP A 553 4.18 10.90 -0.46
N ASN A 554 5.33 10.94 0.23
CA ASN A 554 5.62 10.07 1.37
C ASN A 554 4.81 10.44 2.63
N LEU A 555 4.55 11.73 2.86
CA LEU A 555 3.75 12.20 4.00
C LEU A 555 2.28 11.82 3.82
N HIS A 556 1.75 11.98 2.61
CA HIS A 556 0.41 11.52 2.24
C HIS A 556 0.27 9.99 2.45
N ASN A 557 1.22 9.20 1.93
CA ASN A 557 1.20 7.76 2.12
C ASN A 557 1.40 7.34 3.60
N MET A 558 2.14 8.13 4.39
CA MET A 558 2.26 7.91 5.84
C MET A 558 0.93 8.11 6.58
N LYS A 559 0.20 9.20 6.28
CA LYS A 559 -1.15 9.44 6.82
C LYS A 559 -2.11 8.31 6.40
N ALA A 560 -2.12 7.98 5.11
CA ALA A 560 -2.94 6.88 4.57
C ALA A 560 -2.64 5.53 5.23
N TRP A 561 -1.37 5.21 5.48
CA TRP A 561 -0.98 3.98 6.18
C TRP A 561 -1.42 3.99 7.65
N ALA A 562 -1.24 5.11 8.35
CA ALA A 562 -1.73 5.26 9.73
C ALA A 562 -3.26 5.10 9.83
N GLU A 563 -4.01 5.66 8.88
CA GLU A 563 -5.48 5.54 8.81
C GLU A 563 -5.95 4.11 8.49
N ILE A 564 -5.34 3.42 7.52
CA ILE A 564 -5.60 2.00 7.26
C ILE A 564 -5.37 1.17 8.53
N TYR A 565 -4.27 1.45 9.25
CA TYR A 565 -3.96 0.75 10.49
C TYR A 565 -5.00 1.06 11.58
N LEU A 566 -5.35 2.34 11.80
CA LEU A 566 -6.36 2.75 12.79
C LEU A 566 -7.74 2.12 12.53
N LEU A 567 -8.21 2.08 11.27
CA LEU A 567 -9.43 1.37 10.91
C LEU A 567 -9.39 -0.12 11.29
N SER A 568 -8.23 -0.76 11.11
CA SER A 568 -8.02 -2.18 11.46
C SER A 568 -7.99 -2.46 12.97
N LEU A 569 -8.11 -1.43 13.82
CA LEU A 569 -8.28 -1.52 15.28
C LEU A 569 -9.75 -1.31 15.72
N SER A 570 -10.68 -1.24 14.78
CA SER A 570 -12.11 -1.07 15.06
C SER A 570 -12.78 -2.38 15.47
N ASP A 571 -13.82 -2.28 16.28
CA ASP A 571 -14.67 -3.41 16.68
C ASP A 571 -15.66 -3.79 15.57
N VAL A 572 -16.14 -2.79 14.83
CA VAL A 572 -16.97 -2.93 13.63
C VAL A 572 -16.39 -2.04 12.53
N LEU A 573 -16.42 -2.50 11.28
CA LEU A 573 -15.95 -1.74 10.13
C LEU A 573 -17.05 -1.59 9.08
N VAL A 574 -17.18 -0.37 8.56
CA VAL A 574 -17.99 -0.01 7.39
C VAL A 574 -17.03 0.42 6.27
N THR A 575 -17.16 -0.16 5.09
CA THR A 575 -16.26 0.12 3.94
C THR A 575 -17.02 0.56 2.70
N SER A 576 -16.32 1.24 1.78
CA SER A 576 -16.89 1.66 0.50
C SER A 576 -16.63 0.63 -0.61
N ALA A 577 -17.66 0.23 -1.34
CA ALA A 577 -17.57 -0.70 -2.47
C ALA A 577 -16.45 -0.36 -3.47
N GLY A 578 -15.54 -1.31 -3.69
CA GLY A 578 -14.37 -1.18 -4.57
C GLY A 578 -13.15 -0.48 -3.96
N SER A 579 -13.16 -0.19 -2.66
CA SER A 579 -12.08 0.53 -1.97
C SER A 579 -11.02 -0.43 -1.41
N THR A 580 -9.86 -0.49 -2.06
CA THR A 580 -8.69 -1.28 -1.61
C THR A 580 -8.10 -0.78 -0.29
N PHE A 581 -8.31 0.51 0.04
CA PHE A 581 -8.03 1.06 1.37
C PHE A 581 -8.89 0.38 2.45
N GLY A 582 -10.17 0.14 2.15
CA GLY A 582 -11.08 -0.63 2.97
C GLY A 582 -10.64 -2.09 3.11
N TYR A 583 -10.25 -2.74 1.99
CA TYR A 583 -9.77 -4.13 2.04
C TYR A 583 -8.50 -4.30 2.88
N ALA A 584 -7.54 -3.38 2.76
CA ALA A 584 -6.32 -3.40 3.55
C ALA A 584 -6.64 -3.30 5.06
N ALA A 585 -7.54 -2.39 5.44
CA ALA A 585 -7.98 -2.22 6.83
C ALA A 585 -8.76 -3.44 7.36
N GLN A 586 -9.73 -3.94 6.60
CA GLN A 586 -10.59 -5.07 7.01
C GLN A 586 -9.75 -6.33 7.21
N GLY A 587 -8.81 -6.60 6.27
CA GLY A 587 -8.00 -7.81 6.30
C GLY A 587 -6.94 -7.78 7.41
N LEU A 588 -6.27 -6.64 7.63
CA LEU A 588 -5.36 -6.48 8.78
C LEU A 588 -6.09 -6.62 10.13
N GLY A 589 -7.35 -6.19 10.20
CA GLY A 589 -8.17 -6.28 11.41
C GLY A 589 -8.80 -7.65 11.64
N GLY A 590 -8.89 -8.49 10.60
CA GLY A 590 -9.67 -9.73 10.65
C GLY A 590 -11.19 -9.48 10.61
N LEU A 591 -11.62 -8.40 9.96
CA LEU A 591 -12.98 -7.88 10.02
C LEU A 591 -13.76 -8.18 8.73
N LYS A 592 -15.00 -8.63 8.89
CA LYS A 592 -16.00 -8.76 7.81
C LYS A 592 -16.90 -7.53 7.80
N PRO A 593 -16.69 -6.55 6.89
CA PRO A 593 -17.30 -5.23 7.02
C PRO A 593 -18.74 -5.15 6.52
N TRP A 594 -19.46 -4.12 6.99
CA TRP A 594 -20.65 -3.63 6.30
C TRP A 594 -20.23 -2.77 5.11
N MET A 595 -20.46 -3.25 3.90
CA MET A 595 -20.00 -2.62 2.67
C MET A 595 -21.10 -1.75 2.06
N LEU A 596 -20.85 -0.43 1.99
CA LEU A 596 -21.67 0.56 1.32
C LEU A 596 -21.65 0.30 -0.19
N ILE A 597 -22.80 -0.01 -0.78
CA ILE A 597 -22.92 -0.26 -2.23
C ILE A 597 -22.58 1.02 -3.00
N ARG A 598 -21.90 0.94 -4.15
CA ARG A 598 -21.56 2.14 -4.93
C ARG A 598 -22.83 2.85 -5.45
N PRO A 599 -23.09 4.14 -5.13
CA PRO A 599 -24.22 4.88 -5.69
C PRO A 599 -24.19 4.95 -7.21
N LYS A 600 -25.37 4.84 -7.82
CA LYS A 600 -25.60 5.04 -9.26
C LYS A 600 -26.63 6.17 -9.43
N ASN A 601 -26.49 6.95 -10.49
CA ASN A 601 -27.45 8.00 -10.88
C ASN A 601 -27.84 8.98 -9.76
N LYS A 602 -26.93 9.30 -8.84
CA LYS A 602 -27.18 10.15 -7.66
C LYS A 602 -28.29 9.63 -6.72
N MET A 603 -28.56 8.33 -6.70
CA MET A 603 -29.54 7.72 -5.80
C MET A 603 -28.87 6.88 -4.71
N VAL A 604 -29.47 6.87 -3.51
CA VAL A 604 -29.10 5.97 -2.41
C VAL A 604 -29.40 4.53 -2.86
N PRO A 605 -28.43 3.59 -2.81
CA PRO A 605 -28.69 2.20 -3.18
C PRO A 605 -29.68 1.50 -2.24
N TYR A 606 -30.45 0.56 -2.80
CA TYR A 606 -31.25 -0.38 -2.01
C TYR A 606 -30.72 -1.82 -2.19
N PRO A 607 -30.30 -2.52 -1.12
CA PRO A 607 -30.06 -1.99 0.23
C PRO A 607 -28.87 -1.01 0.26
N PRO A 608 -28.77 -0.11 1.25
CA PRO A 608 -27.69 0.88 1.32
C PRO A 608 -26.32 0.22 1.57
N CYS A 609 -26.30 -0.90 2.30
CA CYS A 609 -25.11 -1.69 2.54
C CYS A 609 -25.44 -3.18 2.68
N ARG A 610 -24.41 -4.03 2.53
CA ARG A 610 -24.48 -5.48 2.73
C ARG A 610 -23.31 -5.93 3.60
N LEU A 611 -23.49 -6.94 4.44
CA LEU A 611 -22.38 -7.56 5.16
C LEU A 611 -21.55 -8.35 4.14
N ASP A 612 -20.26 -8.08 4.05
CA ASP A 612 -19.36 -8.94 3.30
C ASP A 612 -19.18 -10.27 4.06
N LYS A 613 -19.24 -11.40 3.36
CA LYS A 613 -19.10 -12.72 3.98
C LYS A 613 -17.64 -13.12 4.22
N SER A 614 -16.68 -12.37 3.69
CA SER A 614 -15.25 -12.63 3.80
C SER A 614 -14.46 -11.36 4.12
N MET A 615 -13.40 -11.50 4.91
CA MET A 615 -12.46 -10.42 5.22
C MET A 615 -11.38 -10.25 4.14
N ASP A 616 -11.25 -11.20 3.22
CA ASP A 616 -10.23 -11.19 2.17
C ASP A 616 -10.46 -10.04 1.16
N PRO A 617 -9.42 -9.44 0.56
CA PRO A 617 -9.59 -8.41 -0.46
C PRO A 617 -10.22 -8.93 -1.76
N CYS A 618 -10.82 -8.02 -2.54
CA CYS A 618 -11.27 -8.35 -3.90
C CYS A 618 -10.16 -8.18 -4.94
N PHE A 619 -9.94 -9.20 -5.78
CA PHE A 619 -9.24 -9.07 -7.05
C PHE A 619 -10.19 -8.41 -8.07
N HIS A 620 -9.99 -7.12 -8.39
CA HIS A 620 -10.95 -6.37 -9.24
C HIS A 620 -10.95 -6.74 -10.72
N TYR A 621 -9.82 -7.23 -11.23
CA TYR A 621 -9.58 -7.54 -12.64
C TYR A 621 -9.07 -8.97 -12.75
N ALA A 622 -9.87 -9.91 -12.27
CA ALA A 622 -9.51 -11.32 -12.21
C ALA A 622 -9.51 -11.95 -13.61
N PRO A 623 -8.60 -12.91 -13.88
CA PRO A 623 -8.47 -13.57 -15.18
C PRO A 623 -9.68 -14.44 -15.54
N SER A 624 -10.03 -14.48 -16.82
CA SER A 624 -11.14 -15.30 -17.33
C SER A 624 -10.69 -16.36 -18.33
N TYR A 625 -9.39 -16.70 -18.36
CA TYR A 625 -8.80 -17.53 -19.42
C TYR A 625 -8.52 -18.98 -19.03
N GLU A 626 -8.84 -19.89 -19.94
CA GLU A 626 -8.63 -21.32 -19.82
C GLU A 626 -7.35 -21.76 -20.51
N CYS A 627 -6.31 -22.04 -19.73
CA CYS A 627 -5.01 -22.49 -20.25
C CYS A 627 -5.09 -23.74 -21.13
N LYS A 628 -5.99 -24.69 -20.82
CA LYS A 628 -6.09 -25.98 -21.55
C LYS A 628 -6.93 -25.87 -22.83
N ALA A 629 -8.15 -25.36 -22.73
CA ALA A 629 -9.07 -25.20 -23.88
C ALA A 629 -8.96 -23.83 -24.57
N LYS A 630 -7.98 -23.00 -24.20
CA LYS A 630 -7.55 -21.75 -24.84
C LYS A 630 -8.65 -20.71 -25.12
N HIS A 631 -9.75 -20.75 -24.37
CA HIS A 631 -10.88 -19.82 -24.51
C HIS A 631 -11.15 -19.06 -23.22
N LYS A 632 -12.15 -18.17 -23.22
CA LYS A 632 -12.59 -17.46 -22.02
C LYS A 632 -13.68 -18.26 -21.30
N THR A 633 -13.45 -18.59 -20.04
CA THR A 633 -14.31 -19.39 -19.16
C THR A 633 -14.49 -18.66 -17.82
N ASP A 634 -15.70 -18.69 -17.25
CA ASP A 634 -15.92 -18.18 -15.90
C ASP A 634 -15.43 -19.17 -14.83
N TYR A 635 -14.12 -19.13 -14.59
CA TYR A 635 -13.41 -20.01 -13.65
C TYR A 635 -13.90 -19.95 -12.21
N PHE A 636 -14.65 -18.92 -11.85
CA PHE A 636 -14.97 -18.59 -10.47
C PHE A 636 -16.22 -19.32 -9.96
N THR A 637 -16.59 -20.38 -10.68
CA THR A 637 -17.53 -21.43 -10.28
C THR A 637 -16.84 -22.80 -10.10
N VAL A 638 -15.56 -22.94 -10.48
CA VAL A 638 -14.84 -24.23 -10.51
C VAL A 638 -14.41 -24.71 -9.11
N VAL A 639 -14.24 -23.79 -8.16
CA VAL A 639 -13.96 -24.11 -6.75
C VAL A 639 -14.89 -23.31 -5.83
N PRO A 640 -15.50 -23.93 -4.79
CA PRO A 640 -16.57 -23.30 -4.01
C PRO A 640 -16.11 -22.12 -3.14
N TYR A 641 -14.80 -21.97 -2.96
CA TYR A 641 -14.16 -20.99 -2.06
C TYR A 641 -13.53 -19.80 -2.80
N VAL A 642 -13.61 -19.73 -4.15
CA VAL A 642 -13.31 -18.53 -4.94
C VAL A 642 -14.62 -18.11 -5.59
N THR A 643 -15.20 -16.96 -5.23
CA THR A 643 -16.45 -16.48 -5.86
C THR A 643 -16.41 -14.98 -6.11
N HIS A 644 -17.38 -14.46 -6.87
CA HIS A 644 -17.47 -13.03 -7.18
C HIS A 644 -17.59 -12.14 -5.94
N CYS A 645 -16.99 -10.95 -6.02
CA CYS A 645 -17.07 -9.93 -5.00
C CYS A 645 -18.44 -9.25 -4.99
N ALA A 646 -18.98 -8.99 -3.79
CA ALA A 646 -20.29 -8.34 -3.64
C ALA A 646 -20.32 -6.86 -4.11
N ASP A 647 -19.16 -6.24 -4.31
CA ASP A 647 -18.96 -4.85 -4.72
C ASP A 647 -18.34 -4.67 -6.12
N ARG A 648 -17.86 -5.76 -6.74
CA ARG A 648 -17.24 -5.74 -8.07
C ARG A 648 -17.68 -6.97 -8.87
N GLN A 649 -18.61 -6.79 -9.81
CA GLN A 649 -19.23 -7.89 -10.57
C GLN A 649 -18.22 -8.80 -11.30
N ALA A 650 -17.20 -8.22 -11.94
CA ALA A 650 -16.13 -8.96 -12.61
C ALA A 650 -14.92 -9.28 -11.71
N GLY A 651 -15.00 -8.94 -10.42
CA GLY A 651 -13.95 -9.21 -9.45
C GLY A 651 -14.25 -10.45 -8.62
N VAL A 652 -13.21 -11.04 -8.02
CA VAL A 652 -13.32 -12.29 -7.24
C VAL A 652 -12.54 -12.22 -5.94
N LYS A 653 -12.96 -13.00 -4.95
CA LYS A 653 -12.30 -13.07 -3.64
C LYS A 653 -12.44 -14.45 -3.03
N LEU A 654 -11.63 -14.71 -2.00
CA LEU A 654 -11.68 -15.96 -1.26
C LEU A 654 -12.75 -15.92 -0.17
N PHE A 655 -13.40 -17.05 0.04
CA PHE A 655 -14.32 -17.31 1.14
C PHE A 655 -13.88 -18.61 1.81
N ASN A 656 -14.04 -18.73 3.12
CA ASN A 656 -13.80 -20.02 3.77
C ASN A 656 -14.73 -21.10 3.19
N ASP A 657 -14.19 -22.31 2.99
CA ASP A 657 -14.98 -23.48 2.69
C ASP A 657 -16.11 -23.61 3.71
N HIS A 658 -17.35 -23.45 3.24
CA HIS A 658 -18.49 -23.90 4.02
C HIS A 658 -18.36 -25.42 4.15
N LYS A 659 -17.83 -25.88 5.29
CA LYS A 659 -18.26 -27.16 5.83
C LYS A 659 -19.79 -27.11 5.80
N ARG A 660 -20.40 -27.94 4.95
CA ARG A 660 -21.74 -28.46 5.26
C ARG A 660 -21.55 -29.23 6.56
N LEU A 661 -21.81 -28.54 7.68
CA LEU A 661 -22.02 -29.15 8.98
C LEU A 661 -23.28 -30.03 8.92
#